data_AF-A0A8C7TLM4-F1
#
_entry.id   AF-A0A8C7TLM4-F1
#
_cell.length_a   1.000
_cell.length_b   1.000
_cell.length_c   1.000
_cell.angle_alpha   90.00
_cell.angle_beta   90.00
_cell.angle_gamma   90.00
#
_symmetry.space_group_name_H-M   'P 1'
#
loop_
_entity.id
_entity.type
_entity.pdbx_description
1 polymer ?
#
loop_
_entity_poly.entity_id
_entity_poly.type
_entity_poly.pdbx_seq_one_letter_code
_entity_poly.pdbx_strand_id
1 'polypeptide(L)'
;MVTAALTGGFALSPGDMILRRSLNLLPILLLCSSALPQDGEVTMDDDTTFDLFDISGITRKTLGAKQFRGQDTDNPAYRFIRFDHLPSVSAPVLKQMLLQIQNNEGFVFVASMRQDRGSRGTLIALEGANGQRQFEIVSNGRANTLDLVYWVDGSQNVVSFEDVDLSDSQWKNITLHVHGENANLFVGCSLIDSFILDEPFYEHLQAEDSRMFVAKGSIRENHFRGLLQNVRFMFDTSVDDVLRNKGCEVTKADEANVVVSESTDMEDVSTSTAITTNFIGQKTEKLGADMCERSCEELSTMFQELKGLRVVVGNLIDGLQKVTEENTVMKDALGKMKNSKEKHMCWQDGRLFEDKEDWVVDSCTTCTCQDSKIVCHQITCPPVACASPSFIDGECCPVCLSKDSEDGWSPWSEWTECTVTCGTGTQQRGRSCDATSNTCSGPSIQTRKCSLGKCDSRVRQNGGWSLWSPWSSCSVTCGEGQITRIRHCNAPTPQLGGKDCEGQGRDTQRCEAKPCPIDGGWGPWSPWAICSATCGGGVKGRTRVCNSPEPQYGGKKCPGETNDSDACNKQECPIDGCLSNPCFGGVDCNSAPDGSWECGPCPLGFRGNGTHCEDVNECDMVSDICFKAGGASRCINTDPGFHCLSCPPRYKGTQPFGMGVEAAKKNKQVCEPENPCKDKTHNCHRSSECIYISHFSEPMYKCECRIGYAGDGFICGEDSDLDGWPNQNLVCGANATYHCKKDNCPNLPNSGQEDFDKDGQGDACDQDDDNDGIVDERDNCPLMYNPRQFDFDKDDVGDRCDNCPYEHNPAQIDTDHNGEGDACAIDIDGDEILNEQDNCPYLYNNDQKDTDMDGVGDQCDNCPLLHNPDQADTDNDLVGDQCDNNQDIDEDGHQNNLDNCPYVANSNQADHDKDGKGDACDFDDDNDGIPDDRDNCRLTPNKDQLDSDGDGRGDACKDDFDNDNIPDFLDVCPENNAVSVTNFRKFQMVHLDPKGTAQIDPNWVVRHQGKELVQTVNSDPGIAVGFDEFNAVDFSGTFYVNTDRDDDYAGFVFGYQSSGRFYVVMWKQITQTYWEDKPSKAFGISGVSLKVVNSTTGTGENLRNALWHTGNTKNQVRTLWHDPKNIGWKDYTAYRWHLIHRPKTGFIRVVVYEGKQILADSGPVYDKTFAGGRLGLFVFSQELVFFSDLKYECRDKLEFPTVLSIR
;
A
#
# COMPACT_ATOMS: atom_id res chain seq x y z
N MET A 1 40.22 -58.45 7.15
CA MET A 1 40.45 -59.78 7.77
C MET A 1 39.09 -60.39 8.07
N VAL A 2 38.78 -61.49 7.36
CA VAL A 2 37.96 -62.65 7.77
C VAL A 2 36.52 -62.38 8.28
N THR A 3 35.41 -62.82 7.69
CA THR A 3 35.05 -63.64 6.50
C THR A 3 33.50 -63.63 6.41
N ALA A 4 32.97 -63.58 5.18
CA ALA A 4 31.91 -64.43 4.60
C ALA A 4 30.55 -64.67 5.34
N ALA A 5 29.43 -64.99 4.71
CA ALA A 5 28.86 -64.95 3.35
C ALA A 5 27.57 -65.79 3.43
N LEU A 6 26.52 -65.44 2.66
CA LEU A 6 25.50 -66.33 2.06
C LEU A 6 24.55 -67.06 3.06
N THR A 7 23.27 -67.35 2.84
CA THR A 7 22.27 -67.20 1.77
C THR A 7 20.98 -67.81 2.30
N GLY A 8 19.82 -67.32 1.81
CA GLY A 8 18.74 -68.21 1.39
C GLY A 8 17.64 -68.50 2.41
N GLY A 9 16.52 -67.80 2.26
CA GLY A 9 15.24 -68.17 2.87
C GLY A 9 14.58 -69.37 2.17
N PHE A 10 13.51 -69.87 2.77
CA PHE A 10 12.14 -69.89 2.23
C PHE A 10 11.24 -70.75 3.14
N ALA A 11 10.24 -70.07 3.71
CA ALA A 11 8.81 -70.42 3.68
C ALA A 11 8.23 -71.69 4.34
N LEU A 12 7.06 -71.44 4.94
CA LEU A 12 5.86 -72.28 5.14
C LEU A 12 5.65 -73.03 6.47
N SER A 13 4.69 -72.45 7.22
CA SER A 13 3.53 -73.09 7.86
C SER A 13 3.48 -73.10 9.41
N PRO A 14 2.26 -73.11 9.98
CA PRO A 14 1.96 -72.63 11.33
C PRO A 14 1.47 -73.72 12.30
N GLY A 15 1.33 -73.35 13.58
CA GLY A 15 0.34 -73.96 14.49
C GLY A 15 0.86 -74.89 15.60
N ASP A 16 0.71 -74.39 16.83
CA ASP A 16 0.22 -75.09 18.02
C ASP A 16 0.98 -76.26 18.71
N MET A 17 1.46 -75.94 19.92
CA MET A 17 0.87 -76.31 21.22
C MET A 17 0.91 -77.78 21.73
N ILE A 18 1.16 -77.88 23.05
CA ILE A 18 0.67 -78.84 24.08
C ILE A 18 1.68 -79.85 24.67
N LEU A 19 1.86 -79.78 26.01
CA LEU A 19 1.55 -80.83 27.01
C LEU A 19 1.58 -80.19 28.44
N ARG A 20 0.45 -79.93 29.14
CA ARG A 20 -0.44 -80.78 30.01
C ARG A 20 0.29 -81.37 31.24
N ARG A 21 -0.23 -81.40 32.48
CA ARG A 21 -1.59 -81.47 33.11
C ARG A 21 -1.42 -81.11 34.61
N SER A 22 -2.41 -80.64 35.41
CA SER A 22 -3.70 -81.22 35.89
C SER A 22 -4.27 -80.26 36.99
N LEU A 23 -5.56 -80.10 37.33
CA LEU A 23 -6.87 -80.67 36.99
C LEU A 23 -8.02 -79.76 37.56
N ASN A 24 -9.05 -79.46 36.74
CA ASN A 24 -10.53 -79.45 36.94
C ASN A 24 -11.26 -78.66 38.06
N LEU A 25 -12.47 -78.07 37.90
CA LEU A 25 -13.40 -77.75 36.78
C LEU A 25 -14.58 -76.85 37.31
N LEU A 26 -15.06 -75.97 36.41
CA LEU A 26 -16.23 -75.03 36.30
C LEU A 26 -17.62 -75.48 36.87
N PRO A 27 -18.72 -74.64 36.93
CA PRO A 27 -19.24 -73.70 35.87
C PRO A 27 -19.94 -72.36 36.31
N ILE A 28 -19.86 -71.22 35.57
CA ILE A 28 -20.77 -70.61 34.53
C ILE A 28 -21.63 -69.35 34.99
N LEU A 29 -21.61 -68.29 34.14
CA LEU A 29 -22.61 -67.20 33.83
C LEU A 29 -22.76 -65.86 34.64
N LEU A 30 -22.78 -64.77 33.84
CA LEU A 30 -23.60 -63.53 33.84
C LEU A 30 -23.35 -62.33 34.81
N LEU A 31 -23.04 -61.18 34.18
CA LEU A 31 -23.38 -59.75 34.41
C LEU A 31 -24.04 -59.33 35.76
N CYS A 32 -23.44 -58.32 36.45
CA CYS A 32 -24.04 -57.01 36.81
C CYS A 32 -23.31 -56.29 37.98
N SER A 33 -23.01 -55.01 37.74
CA SER A 33 -23.13 -53.82 38.61
C SER A 33 -22.56 -53.79 40.05
N SER A 34 -21.58 -52.91 40.27
CA SER A 34 -21.45 -51.96 41.41
C SER A 34 -20.01 -51.46 41.51
N ALA A 35 -19.65 -50.25 41.93
CA ALA A 35 -20.27 -48.95 42.12
C ALA A 35 -19.06 -48.00 42.30
N LEU A 36 -19.06 -46.86 41.62
CA LEU A 36 -18.13 -45.76 41.90
C LEU A 36 -18.45 -45.16 43.28
N PRO A 37 -17.43 -44.65 43.98
CA PRO A 37 -17.63 -43.41 44.69
C PRO A 37 -16.54 -42.37 44.43
N GLN A 38 -17.05 -41.20 44.04
CA GLN A 38 -16.70 -39.86 44.48
C GLN A 38 -15.46 -39.19 43.89
N ASP A 39 -15.77 -38.45 42.83
CA ASP A 39 -15.17 -37.19 42.40
C ASP A 39 -14.71 -36.34 43.60
N GLY A 40 -13.41 -36.07 43.62
CA GLY A 40 -12.89 -34.87 44.25
C GLY A 40 -13.10 -33.71 43.28
N GLU A 41 -13.97 -32.79 43.68
CA GLU A 41 -14.05 -31.41 43.20
C GLU A 41 -12.64 -30.89 42.84
N VAL A 42 -12.38 -30.74 41.54
CA VAL A 42 -11.48 -29.69 41.08
C VAL A 42 -12.36 -28.46 41.01
N THR A 43 -12.13 -27.55 41.94
CA THR A 43 -12.71 -26.21 41.94
C THR A 43 -12.59 -25.61 40.54
N MET A 44 -13.72 -25.22 39.96
CA MET A 44 -13.74 -24.35 38.79
C MET A 44 -13.31 -22.97 39.27
N ASP A 45 -12.00 -22.75 39.38
CA ASP A 45 -11.47 -21.41 39.40
C ASP A 45 -11.62 -20.86 37.97
N ASP A 46 -12.27 -19.70 37.83
CA ASP A 46 -12.28 -18.90 36.61
C ASP A 46 -10.85 -18.42 36.35
N ASP A 47 -10.00 -19.30 35.83
CA ASP A 47 -8.61 -18.99 35.53
C ASP A 47 -8.59 -18.15 34.25
N THR A 48 -8.44 -16.84 34.41
CA THR A 48 -8.45 -15.87 33.32
C THR A 48 -7.09 -15.79 32.60
N THR A 49 -6.08 -16.55 33.03
CA THR A 49 -4.74 -16.57 32.43
C THR A 49 -4.21 -18.01 32.31
N PHE A 50 -3.78 -18.39 31.12
CA PHE A 50 -3.26 -19.73 30.80
C PHE A 50 -1.78 -19.65 30.40
N ASP A 51 -0.87 -20.16 31.25
CA ASP A 51 0.56 -20.28 30.91
C ASP A 51 0.84 -21.55 30.10
N LEU A 52 1.29 -21.36 28.86
CA LEU A 52 1.44 -22.45 27.90
C LEU A 52 2.57 -23.42 28.25
N PHE A 53 3.57 -23.03 29.03
CA PHE A 53 4.61 -23.96 29.48
C PHE A 53 4.10 -24.86 30.60
N ASP A 54 3.29 -24.32 31.51
CA ASP A 54 2.73 -25.07 32.63
C ASP A 54 1.67 -26.08 32.15
N ILE A 55 0.73 -25.65 31.30
CA ILE A 55 -0.36 -26.53 30.84
C ILE A 55 0.07 -27.57 29.80
N SER A 56 1.23 -27.38 29.15
CA SER A 56 1.87 -28.39 28.29
C SER A 56 2.88 -29.27 29.03
N GLY A 57 3.20 -28.94 30.29
CA GLY A 57 4.19 -29.69 31.08
C GLY A 57 5.63 -29.52 30.57
N ILE A 58 5.96 -28.38 29.97
CA ILE A 58 7.33 -28.04 29.56
C ILE A 58 8.12 -27.64 30.80
N THR A 59 9.04 -28.52 31.20
CA THR A 59 9.93 -28.34 32.35
C THR A 59 11.37 -28.60 31.94
N ARG A 60 12.33 -28.38 32.86
CA ARG A 60 13.74 -28.77 32.66
C ARG A 60 13.98 -30.25 32.30
N LYS A 61 12.99 -31.12 32.54
CA LYS A 61 13.07 -32.56 32.25
C LYS A 61 12.45 -32.95 30.91
N THR A 62 11.80 -32.01 30.21
CA THR A 62 11.09 -32.29 28.96
C THR A 62 12.08 -32.60 27.84
N LEU A 63 11.91 -33.74 27.18
CA LEU A 63 12.80 -34.19 26.13
C LEU A 63 12.60 -33.29 24.90
N GLY A 64 13.61 -32.50 24.54
CA GLY A 64 13.54 -31.55 23.43
C GLY A 64 13.44 -30.08 23.82
N ALA A 65 13.32 -29.77 25.11
CA ALA A 65 13.44 -28.40 25.64
C ALA A 65 14.59 -28.31 26.65
N LYS A 66 15.40 -27.25 26.57
CA LYS A 66 16.51 -26.98 27.50
C LYS A 66 16.28 -25.65 28.19
N GLN A 67 16.30 -25.66 29.52
CA GLN A 67 16.08 -24.47 30.34
C GLN A 67 17.33 -23.56 30.34
N PHE A 68 17.11 -22.26 30.22
CA PHE A 68 18.08 -21.17 30.31
C PHE A 68 17.56 -20.07 31.26
N ARG A 69 18.44 -19.15 31.64
CA ARG A 69 18.07 -17.93 32.37
C ARG A 69 17.52 -16.92 31.37
N GLY A 70 16.29 -16.46 31.59
CA GLY A 70 15.59 -15.51 30.72
C GLY A 70 15.87 -14.05 31.07
N GLN A 71 15.12 -13.15 30.44
CA GLN A 71 15.12 -11.71 30.73
C GLN A 71 14.52 -11.42 32.11
N ASP A 72 13.41 -12.09 32.41
CA ASP A 72 12.80 -12.12 33.74
C ASP A 72 13.54 -13.15 34.61
N THR A 73 14.00 -12.75 35.79
CA THR A 73 14.74 -13.62 36.71
C THR A 73 13.85 -14.61 37.46
N ASP A 74 12.55 -14.34 37.56
CA ASP A 74 11.61 -15.13 38.35
C ASP A 74 10.98 -16.27 37.53
N ASN A 75 10.99 -16.17 36.19
CA ASN A 75 10.45 -17.17 35.28
C ASN A 75 11.54 -17.85 34.44
N PRO A 76 11.44 -19.15 34.11
CA PRO A 76 12.43 -19.84 33.27
C PRO A 76 12.23 -19.56 31.76
N ALA A 77 13.33 -19.47 31.01
CA ALA A 77 13.30 -19.45 29.53
C ALA A 77 13.70 -20.81 28.95
N TYR A 78 13.16 -21.18 27.80
CA TYR A 78 13.43 -22.47 27.17
C TYR A 78 13.93 -22.33 25.73
N ARG A 79 14.94 -23.14 25.37
CA ARG A 79 15.39 -23.39 24.00
C ARG A 79 14.93 -24.76 23.54
N PHE A 80 14.32 -24.83 22.36
CA PHE A 80 13.80 -26.08 21.79
C PHE A 80 14.80 -26.68 20.80
N ILE A 81 15.10 -27.97 20.96
CA ILE A 81 16.17 -28.68 20.24
C ILE A 81 15.63 -29.93 19.53
N ARG A 82 14.60 -30.59 20.08
CA ARG A 82 13.93 -31.74 19.45
C ARG A 82 12.42 -31.55 19.43
N PHE A 83 11.92 -31.07 18.30
CA PHE A 83 10.52 -30.63 18.15
C PHE A 83 9.52 -31.79 18.10
N ASP A 84 9.94 -32.98 17.68
CA ASP A 84 9.08 -34.19 17.62
C ASP A 84 8.66 -34.73 19.00
N HIS A 85 9.35 -34.28 20.07
CA HIS A 85 9.13 -34.76 21.44
C HIS A 85 8.49 -33.69 22.33
N LEU A 86 8.04 -32.57 21.75
CA LEU A 86 7.38 -31.52 22.51
C LEU A 86 5.94 -31.96 22.86
N PRO A 87 5.55 -31.87 24.15
CA PRO A 87 4.22 -32.22 24.59
C PRO A 87 3.20 -31.21 24.06
N SER A 88 2.01 -31.69 23.71
CA SER A 88 0.87 -30.80 23.43
C SER A 88 0.20 -30.36 24.72
N VAL A 89 -0.55 -29.26 24.68
CA VAL A 89 -1.47 -28.86 25.76
C VAL A 89 -2.44 -30.01 26.04
N SER A 90 -2.75 -30.26 27.32
CA SER A 90 -3.68 -31.34 27.70
C SER A 90 -5.08 -31.09 27.13
N ALA A 91 -5.74 -32.13 26.61
CA ALA A 91 -7.03 -32.00 25.94
C ALA A 91 -8.15 -31.35 26.81
N PRO A 92 -8.28 -31.63 28.12
CA PRO A 92 -9.29 -30.97 28.96
C PRO A 92 -9.05 -29.46 29.09
N VAL A 93 -7.79 -29.05 29.27
CA VAL A 93 -7.41 -27.64 29.42
C VAL A 93 -7.48 -26.90 28.09
N LEU A 94 -7.10 -27.56 26.98
CA LEU A 94 -7.26 -27.00 25.63
C LEU A 94 -8.73 -26.71 25.32
N LYS A 95 -9.65 -27.62 25.69
CA LYS A 95 -11.09 -27.41 25.52
C LYS A 95 -11.59 -26.22 26.35
N GLN A 96 -11.10 -26.06 27.58
CA GLN A 96 -11.43 -24.89 28.41
C GLN A 96 -10.87 -23.58 27.82
N MET A 97 -9.62 -23.59 27.35
CA MET A 97 -9.00 -22.39 26.78
C MET A 97 -9.68 -21.95 25.48
N LEU A 98 -10.02 -22.88 24.59
CA LEU A 98 -10.76 -22.54 23.36
C LEU A 98 -12.18 -22.03 23.65
N LEU A 99 -12.84 -22.57 24.68
CA LEU A 99 -14.12 -22.02 25.16
C LEU A 99 -13.95 -20.59 25.70
N GLN A 100 -12.84 -20.27 26.36
CA GLN A 100 -12.55 -18.90 26.82
C GLN A 100 -12.27 -17.95 25.64
N ILE A 101 -11.57 -18.40 24.60
CA ILE A 101 -11.37 -17.62 23.36
C ILE A 101 -12.73 -17.31 22.71
N GLN A 102 -13.62 -18.31 22.62
CA GLN A 102 -14.94 -18.15 22.00
C GLN A 102 -15.89 -17.30 22.85
N ASN A 103 -15.86 -17.46 24.19
CA ASN A 103 -16.72 -16.69 25.10
C ASN A 103 -16.31 -15.22 25.21
N ASN A 104 -15.02 -14.90 25.07
CA ASN A 104 -14.48 -13.53 25.14
C ASN A 104 -14.34 -12.85 23.77
N GLU A 105 -14.86 -13.47 22.70
CA GLU A 105 -14.78 -12.96 21.32
C GLU A 105 -13.33 -12.60 20.91
N GLY A 106 -12.35 -13.39 21.34
CA GLY A 106 -10.93 -13.11 21.10
C GLY A 106 -10.00 -13.52 22.24
N PHE A 107 -8.76 -13.04 22.19
CA PHE A 107 -7.72 -13.31 23.19
C PHE A 107 -6.63 -12.24 23.23
N VAL A 108 -5.97 -12.12 24.38
CA VAL A 108 -4.66 -11.44 24.50
C VAL A 108 -3.57 -12.50 24.59
N PHE A 109 -2.68 -12.55 23.60
CA PHE A 109 -1.51 -13.43 23.59
C PHE A 109 -0.26 -12.64 23.96
N VAL A 110 0.49 -13.11 24.96
CA VAL A 110 1.74 -12.50 25.41
C VAL A 110 2.87 -13.51 25.29
N ALA A 111 4.03 -13.07 24.78
CA ALA A 111 5.25 -13.85 24.81
C ALA A 111 6.50 -12.95 24.96
N SER A 112 7.50 -13.42 25.69
CA SER A 112 8.84 -12.86 25.72
C SER A 112 9.77 -13.77 24.92
N MET A 113 10.46 -13.23 23.92
CA MET A 113 11.23 -14.03 22.97
C MET A 113 12.57 -13.41 22.63
N ARG A 114 13.55 -14.26 22.35
CA ARG A 114 14.85 -13.92 21.77
C ARG A 114 15.14 -14.89 20.64
N GLN A 115 14.85 -14.46 19.41
CA GLN A 115 14.94 -15.30 18.22
C GLN A 115 16.31 -15.20 17.54
N ASP A 116 16.81 -16.31 17.02
CA ASP A 116 18.08 -16.36 16.28
C ASP A 116 17.96 -15.50 14.99
N ARG A 117 19.01 -14.76 14.65
CA ARG A 117 18.98 -13.75 13.58
C ARG A 117 18.47 -14.29 12.25
N GLY A 118 17.45 -13.66 11.67
CA GLY A 118 16.89 -14.02 10.36
C GLY A 118 16.22 -15.39 10.28
N SER A 119 15.92 -16.03 11.42
CA SER A 119 15.20 -17.31 11.43
C SER A 119 13.68 -17.11 11.32
N ARG A 120 12.97 -18.04 10.70
CA ARG A 120 11.50 -18.14 10.75
C ARG A 120 11.11 -19.17 11.80
N GLY A 121 10.10 -18.86 12.62
CA GLY A 121 9.73 -19.71 13.76
C GLY A 121 8.28 -19.55 14.19
N THR A 122 7.55 -20.67 14.21
CA THR A 122 6.19 -20.74 14.77
C THR A 122 6.23 -20.66 16.29
N LEU A 123 5.61 -19.63 16.88
CA LEU A 123 5.49 -19.43 18.33
C LEU A 123 4.47 -20.39 18.93
N ILE A 124 3.31 -20.48 18.30
CA ILE A 124 2.23 -21.40 18.69
C ILE A 124 1.49 -21.91 17.45
N ALA A 125 0.99 -23.14 17.51
CA ALA A 125 0.15 -23.71 16.48
C ALA A 125 -0.91 -24.66 17.06
N LEU A 126 -2.11 -24.62 16.48
CA LEU A 126 -3.21 -25.55 16.73
C LEU A 126 -3.40 -26.50 15.54
N GLU A 127 -3.22 -27.80 15.76
CA GLU A 127 -3.46 -28.89 14.81
C GLU A 127 -4.85 -29.49 15.05
N GLY A 128 -5.65 -29.64 14.00
CA GLY A 128 -6.91 -30.40 14.02
C GLY A 128 -6.72 -31.91 13.86
N ALA A 129 -7.82 -32.67 13.88
CA ALA A 129 -7.84 -34.14 13.92
C ALA A 129 -7.05 -34.85 12.79
N ASN A 130 -6.94 -34.23 11.62
CA ASN A 130 -6.25 -34.79 10.44
C ASN A 130 -4.80 -34.29 10.27
N GLY A 131 -4.27 -33.52 11.23
CA GLY A 131 -2.95 -32.88 11.13
C GLY A 131 -2.93 -31.58 10.32
N GLN A 132 -4.09 -31.11 9.82
CA GLN A 132 -4.24 -29.78 9.25
C GLN A 132 -4.20 -28.71 10.35
N ARG A 133 -3.63 -27.55 10.03
CA ARG A 133 -3.56 -26.41 10.96
C ARG A 133 -4.89 -25.66 10.97
N GLN A 134 -5.31 -25.22 12.15
CA GLN A 134 -6.48 -24.36 12.34
C GLN A 134 -6.06 -22.90 12.56
N PHE A 135 -5.00 -22.68 13.34
CA PHE A 135 -4.33 -21.37 13.46
C PHE A 135 -2.86 -21.52 13.88
N GLU A 136 -2.01 -20.57 13.48
CA GLU A 136 -0.61 -20.43 13.87
C GLU A 136 -0.24 -18.95 14.07
N ILE A 137 0.67 -18.68 15.02
CA ILE A 137 1.37 -17.38 15.11
C ILE A 137 2.83 -17.63 14.78
N VAL A 138 3.34 -16.97 13.74
CA VAL A 138 4.67 -17.23 13.17
C VAL A 138 5.48 -15.94 13.17
N SER A 139 6.65 -15.96 13.79
CA SER A 139 7.62 -14.86 13.61
C SER A 139 8.55 -15.20 12.46
N ASN A 140 8.49 -14.39 11.41
CA ASN A 140 9.25 -14.59 10.18
C ASN A 140 10.41 -13.59 10.09
N GLY A 141 11.54 -13.96 10.68
CA GLY A 141 12.73 -13.12 10.69
C GLY A 141 13.37 -12.83 9.33
N ARG A 142 12.99 -13.57 8.27
CA ARG A 142 13.45 -13.28 6.90
C ARG A 142 12.62 -12.18 6.23
N ALA A 143 11.33 -12.12 6.54
CA ALA A 143 10.39 -11.12 6.01
C ALA A 143 10.16 -9.95 7.00
N ASN A 144 10.82 -9.97 8.16
CA ASN A 144 10.60 -9.06 9.28
C ASN A 144 9.14 -8.95 9.78
N THR A 145 8.35 -10.01 9.61
CA THR A 145 6.92 -10.01 9.96
C THR A 145 6.60 -10.88 11.18
N LEU A 146 5.47 -10.60 11.81
CA LEU A 146 4.75 -11.56 12.64
C LEU A 146 3.43 -11.92 11.93
N ASP A 147 3.29 -13.17 11.52
CA ASP A 147 2.15 -13.64 10.73
C ASP A 147 1.15 -14.34 11.67
N LEU A 148 -0.10 -13.90 11.64
CA LEU A 148 -1.26 -14.63 12.16
C LEU A 148 -1.89 -15.41 11.00
N VAL A 149 -1.67 -16.72 10.97
CA VAL A 149 -2.15 -17.62 9.92
C VAL A 149 -3.31 -18.44 10.44
N TYR A 150 -4.44 -18.45 9.74
CA TYR A 150 -5.61 -19.23 10.13
C TYR A 150 -6.34 -19.82 8.93
N TRP A 151 -7.16 -20.84 9.16
CA TRP A 151 -7.88 -21.55 8.11
C TRP A 151 -9.39 -21.51 8.38
N VAL A 152 -10.16 -21.05 7.38
CA VAL A 152 -11.64 -21.05 7.39
C VAL A 152 -12.10 -21.77 6.12
N ASP A 153 -12.99 -22.75 6.25
CA ASP A 153 -13.53 -23.58 5.15
C ASP A 153 -12.49 -24.22 4.20
N GLY A 154 -11.27 -24.45 4.69
CA GLY A 154 -10.17 -25.06 3.94
C GLY A 154 -9.31 -24.06 3.15
N SER A 155 -9.67 -22.78 3.15
CA SER A 155 -8.86 -21.68 2.60
C SER A 155 -7.90 -21.15 3.67
N GLN A 156 -6.67 -20.83 3.28
CA GLN A 156 -5.66 -20.25 4.18
C GLN A 156 -5.72 -18.72 4.11
N ASN A 157 -5.87 -18.08 5.27
CA ASN A 157 -5.80 -16.64 5.43
C ASN A 157 -4.55 -16.26 6.24
N VAL A 158 -3.86 -15.19 5.84
CA VAL A 158 -2.61 -14.74 6.45
C VAL A 158 -2.73 -13.25 6.74
N VAL A 159 -2.55 -12.87 8.01
CA VAL A 159 -2.46 -11.48 8.44
C VAL A 159 -1.03 -11.23 8.91
N SER A 160 -0.28 -10.44 8.15
CA SER A 160 1.14 -10.19 8.40
C SER A 160 1.31 -8.80 9.01
N PHE A 161 1.76 -8.75 10.26
CA PHE A 161 2.22 -7.52 10.88
C PHE A 161 3.66 -7.29 10.43
N GLU A 162 3.95 -6.19 9.74
CA GLU A 162 5.26 -5.88 9.16
C GLU A 162 6.14 -5.05 10.14
N ASP A 163 7.45 -4.96 9.86
CA ASP A 163 8.42 -4.18 10.65
C ASP A 163 8.46 -4.45 12.17
N VAL A 164 8.30 -5.71 12.57
CA VAL A 164 8.17 -6.08 13.98
C VAL A 164 9.53 -6.24 14.70
N ASP A 165 10.63 -6.40 13.95
CA ASP A 165 12.02 -6.50 14.45
C ASP A 165 12.23 -7.55 15.56
N LEU A 166 11.57 -8.71 15.45
CA LEU A 166 11.61 -9.75 16.48
C LEU A 166 12.85 -10.68 16.41
N SER A 167 13.55 -10.70 15.28
CA SER A 167 14.66 -11.62 15.00
C SER A 167 16.04 -10.97 15.04
N ASP A 168 16.28 -10.05 15.96
CA ASP A 168 17.56 -9.34 16.13
C ASP A 168 18.51 -10.00 17.15
N SER A 169 18.15 -11.19 17.66
CA SER A 169 18.84 -11.85 18.78
C SER A 169 18.87 -11.05 20.09
N GLN A 170 17.98 -10.06 20.27
CA GLN A 170 17.69 -9.40 21.54
C GLN A 170 16.38 -9.90 22.15
N TRP A 171 16.12 -9.54 23.40
CA TRP A 171 14.86 -9.89 24.07
C TRP A 171 13.75 -8.90 23.68
N LYS A 172 12.61 -9.42 23.23
CA LYS A 172 11.42 -8.65 22.86
C LYS A 172 10.21 -9.21 23.59
N ASN A 173 9.30 -8.33 23.97
CA ASN A 173 8.02 -8.68 24.57
C ASN A 173 6.92 -8.36 23.57
N ILE A 174 6.19 -9.38 23.13
CA ILE A 174 5.07 -9.21 22.20
C ILE A 174 3.74 -9.34 22.97
N THR A 175 2.77 -8.53 22.57
CA THR A 175 1.38 -8.61 23.01
C THR A 175 0.50 -8.53 21.76
N LEU A 176 -0.12 -9.64 21.35
CA LEU A 176 -1.08 -9.67 20.26
C LEU A 176 -2.48 -9.70 20.86
N HIS A 177 -3.28 -8.67 20.59
CA HIS A 177 -4.66 -8.57 21.04
C HIS A 177 -5.62 -8.79 19.87
N VAL A 178 -6.34 -9.90 19.90
CA VAL A 178 -7.41 -10.18 18.95
C VAL A 178 -8.72 -10.04 19.70
N HIS A 179 -9.63 -9.17 19.26
CA HIS A 179 -10.95 -9.00 19.87
C HIS A 179 -11.95 -8.52 18.83
N GLY A 180 -13.06 -9.24 18.68
CA GLY A 180 -14.00 -9.03 17.58
C GLY A 180 -13.29 -9.26 16.25
N GLU A 181 -13.34 -8.27 15.37
CA GLU A 181 -12.67 -8.29 14.07
C GLU A 181 -11.29 -7.61 14.14
N ASN A 182 -10.86 -7.06 15.28
CA ASN A 182 -9.61 -6.32 15.36
C ASN A 182 -8.46 -7.19 15.88
N ALA A 183 -7.30 -7.11 15.24
CA ALA A 183 -6.05 -7.73 15.65
C ALA A 183 -4.95 -6.66 15.77
N ASN A 184 -4.55 -6.34 17.00
CA ASN A 184 -3.58 -5.29 17.30
C ASN A 184 -2.30 -5.92 17.87
N LEU A 185 -1.14 -5.58 17.30
CA LEU A 185 0.16 -6.08 17.76
C LEU A 185 0.95 -4.98 18.47
N PHE A 186 1.42 -5.29 19.68
CA PHE A 186 2.32 -4.44 20.44
C PHE A 186 3.66 -5.13 20.67
N VAL A 187 4.76 -4.39 20.51
CA VAL A 187 6.12 -4.83 20.88
C VAL A 187 6.64 -3.87 21.93
N GLY A 188 6.91 -4.38 23.13
CA GLY A 188 7.18 -3.55 24.29
C GLY A 188 5.95 -2.74 24.70
N CYS A 189 6.05 -1.41 24.62
CA CYS A 189 4.97 -0.46 24.92
C CYS A 189 4.36 0.18 23.66
N SER A 190 4.93 -0.09 22.48
CA SER A 190 4.51 0.53 21.23
C SER A 190 3.50 -0.35 20.52
N LEU A 191 2.39 0.24 20.08
CA LEU A 191 1.54 -0.37 19.07
C LEU A 191 2.32 -0.38 17.76
N ILE A 192 2.59 -1.55 17.22
CA ILE A 192 3.27 -1.70 15.93
C ILE A 192 2.27 -1.50 14.81
N ASP A 193 1.15 -2.23 14.86
CA ASP A 193 0.14 -2.19 13.81
C ASP A 193 -1.21 -2.77 14.27
N SER A 194 -2.30 -2.50 13.55
CA SER A 194 -3.67 -2.93 13.83
C SER A 194 -4.42 -3.31 12.55
N PHE A 195 -4.85 -4.56 12.46
CA PHE A 195 -5.60 -5.10 11.33
C PHE A 195 -7.06 -5.38 11.67
N ILE A 196 -7.92 -5.33 10.65
CA ILE A 196 -9.28 -5.86 10.70
C ILE A 196 -9.26 -7.22 9.99
N LEU A 197 -9.69 -8.27 10.69
CA LEU A 197 -9.83 -9.64 10.20
C LEU A 197 -11.09 -9.74 9.34
N ASP A 198 -10.98 -10.35 8.16
CA ASP A 198 -12.11 -10.54 7.26
C ASP A 198 -13.27 -11.33 7.91
N GLU A 199 -12.93 -12.31 8.76
CA GLU A 199 -13.86 -13.07 9.58
C GLU A 199 -13.24 -13.46 10.94
N PRO A 200 -14.05 -13.58 12.02
CA PRO A 200 -13.57 -13.98 13.36
C PRO A 200 -13.20 -15.47 13.39
N PHE A 201 -12.00 -15.80 12.92
CA PHE A 201 -11.52 -17.18 12.77
C PHE A 201 -11.60 -18.02 14.05
N TYR A 202 -11.57 -17.37 15.22
CA TYR A 202 -11.61 -18.04 16.52
C TYR A 202 -12.97 -18.72 16.81
N GLU A 203 -14.07 -18.33 16.14
CA GLU A 203 -15.37 -19.01 16.23
C GLU A 203 -15.35 -20.40 15.56
N HIS A 204 -14.44 -20.60 14.60
CA HIS A 204 -14.31 -21.83 13.82
C HIS A 204 -13.32 -22.84 14.42
N LEU A 205 -12.67 -22.50 15.54
CA LEU A 205 -11.71 -23.37 16.20
C LEU A 205 -12.40 -24.56 16.87
N GLN A 206 -11.94 -25.77 16.54
CA GLN A 206 -12.44 -27.03 17.09
C GLN A 206 -11.52 -27.55 18.18
N ALA A 207 -12.10 -27.95 19.30
CA ALA A 207 -11.37 -28.56 20.42
C ALA A 207 -11.27 -30.10 20.31
N GLU A 208 -12.19 -30.74 19.60
CA GLU A 208 -12.24 -32.20 19.49
C GLU A 208 -11.07 -32.72 18.63
N ASP A 209 -10.37 -33.73 19.15
CA ASP A 209 -9.18 -34.36 18.54
C ASP A 209 -8.04 -33.40 18.13
N SER A 210 -8.03 -32.18 18.68
CA SER A 210 -7.08 -31.13 18.33
C SER A 210 -5.91 -31.07 19.33
N ARG A 211 -4.75 -30.59 18.85
CA ARG A 211 -3.51 -30.51 19.65
C ARG A 211 -2.83 -29.17 19.44
N MET A 212 -2.55 -28.48 20.53
CA MET A 212 -1.81 -27.23 20.53
C MET A 212 -0.36 -27.44 20.94
N PHE A 213 0.57 -26.86 20.20
CA PHE A 213 2.00 -26.96 20.43
C PHE A 213 2.66 -25.58 20.53
N VAL A 214 3.64 -25.46 21.43
CA VAL A 214 4.53 -24.29 21.53
C VAL A 214 5.80 -24.58 20.74
N ALA A 215 6.30 -23.59 19.99
CA ALA A 215 7.56 -23.64 19.23
C ALA A 215 7.63 -24.65 18.05
N LYS A 216 6.55 -25.40 17.77
CA LYS A 216 6.52 -26.46 16.74
C LYS A 216 5.79 -26.01 15.47
N GLY A 217 6.56 -25.61 14.45
CA GLY A 217 6.06 -25.39 13.08
C GLY A 217 5.70 -26.67 12.30
N SER A 218 5.01 -26.50 11.17
CA SER A 218 4.49 -27.58 10.30
C SER A 218 5.56 -28.44 9.62
N ILE A 219 6.73 -27.85 9.34
CA ILE A 219 7.92 -28.51 8.81
C ILE A 219 9.14 -28.10 9.64
N ARG A 220 10.23 -28.87 9.52
CA ARG A 220 11.44 -28.72 10.36
C ARG A 220 12.08 -27.33 10.29
N GLU A 221 11.93 -26.65 9.16
CA GLU A 221 12.47 -25.31 8.92
C GLU A 221 11.66 -24.20 9.59
N ASN A 222 10.39 -24.46 9.93
CA ASN A 222 9.47 -23.48 10.55
C ASN A 222 9.42 -23.59 12.08
N HIS A 223 10.20 -24.49 12.68
CA HIS A 223 10.27 -24.59 14.13
C HIS A 223 10.99 -23.38 14.74
N PHE A 224 10.54 -22.92 15.91
CA PHE A 224 11.11 -21.75 16.55
C PHE A 224 12.57 -21.97 16.97
N ARG A 225 13.46 -21.08 16.52
CA ARG A 225 14.90 -21.08 16.83
C ARG A 225 15.25 -19.88 17.69
N GLY A 226 15.42 -20.12 18.99
CA GLY A 226 15.72 -19.06 19.95
C GLY A 226 15.38 -19.46 21.37
N LEU A 227 15.13 -18.47 22.22
CA LEU A 227 14.63 -18.62 23.59
C LEU A 227 13.22 -18.04 23.69
N LEU A 228 12.29 -18.79 24.31
CA LEU A 228 10.96 -18.32 24.68
C LEU A 228 10.79 -18.30 26.20
N GLN A 229 10.09 -17.31 26.70
CA GLN A 229 9.75 -17.06 28.10
C GLN A 229 8.35 -16.43 28.17
N ASN A 230 7.61 -16.62 29.27
CA ASN A 230 6.32 -15.95 29.53
C ASN A 230 5.28 -16.07 28.40
N VAL A 231 5.06 -17.27 27.85
CA VAL A 231 4.10 -17.50 26.76
C VAL A 231 2.72 -17.81 27.34
N ARG A 232 1.75 -16.89 27.20
CA ARG A 232 0.44 -16.97 27.88
C ARG A 232 -0.71 -16.47 27.01
N PHE A 233 -1.89 -17.02 27.24
CA PHE A 233 -3.16 -16.41 26.85
C PHE A 233 -3.83 -15.78 28.08
N MET A 234 -4.34 -14.56 27.93
CA MET A 234 -5.06 -13.83 28.95
C MET A 234 -6.45 -13.47 28.44
N PHE A 235 -7.43 -13.59 29.33
CA PHE A 235 -8.84 -13.34 29.15
C PHE A 235 -9.33 -12.37 30.24
N ASP A 236 -10.43 -11.67 30.01
CA ASP A 236 -11.01 -10.70 30.96
C ASP A 236 -10.07 -9.60 31.48
N THR A 237 -8.93 -9.37 30.82
CA THR A 237 -7.94 -8.35 31.18
C THR A 237 -7.80 -7.38 30.03
N SER A 238 -7.97 -6.07 30.29
CA SER A 238 -7.83 -5.07 29.24
C SER A 238 -6.37 -4.95 28.78
N VAL A 239 -6.15 -4.68 27.49
CA VAL A 239 -4.80 -4.51 26.93
C VAL A 239 -4.06 -3.38 27.63
N ASP A 240 -4.75 -2.29 27.98
CA ASP A 240 -4.17 -1.18 28.72
C ASP A 240 -3.61 -1.62 30.08
N ASP A 241 -4.27 -2.56 30.76
CA ASP A 241 -3.79 -3.08 32.04
C ASP A 241 -2.62 -4.05 31.86
N VAL A 242 -2.58 -4.80 30.76
CA VAL A 242 -1.41 -5.63 30.37
C VAL A 242 -0.20 -4.75 30.07
N LEU A 243 -0.38 -3.64 29.36
CA LEU A 243 0.68 -2.68 29.03
C LEU A 243 1.12 -1.89 30.28
N ARG A 244 0.19 -1.45 31.13
CA ARG A 244 0.51 -0.79 32.41
C ARG A 244 1.33 -1.69 33.34
N ASN A 245 0.98 -2.97 33.45
CA ASN A 245 1.74 -3.94 34.24
C ASN A 245 3.15 -4.22 33.69
N LYS A 246 3.39 -3.92 32.40
CA LYS A 246 4.72 -3.97 31.77
C LYS A 246 5.49 -2.64 31.86
N GLY A 247 4.94 -1.62 32.54
CA GLY A 247 5.59 -0.34 32.79
C GLY A 247 5.33 0.75 31.75
N CYS A 248 4.28 0.62 30.94
CA CYS A 248 3.93 1.60 29.91
C CYS A 248 3.00 2.71 30.46
N GLU A 249 3.31 3.99 30.18
CA GLU A 249 2.44 5.13 30.52
C GLU A 249 1.33 5.29 29.48
N VAL A 250 0.06 5.23 29.89
CA VAL A 250 -1.12 5.42 29.02
C VAL A 250 -1.71 6.81 29.28
N THR A 251 -1.54 7.74 28.35
CA THR A 251 -2.14 9.09 28.42
C THR A 251 -3.62 9.04 28.02
N LYS A 252 -4.50 9.58 28.88
CA LYS A 252 -5.91 9.85 28.53
C LYS A 252 -5.98 11.22 27.85
N ALA A 253 -6.52 11.28 26.65
CA ALA A 253 -6.89 12.53 25.99
C ALA A 253 -8.33 12.91 26.40
N ASP A 254 -8.47 13.99 27.16
CA ASP A 254 -9.62 14.90 27.10
C ASP A 254 -9.31 16.19 27.92
N GLU A 255 -9.77 17.33 27.38
CA GLU A 255 -9.81 18.71 27.93
C GLU A 255 -8.69 19.73 27.56
N ALA A 256 -9.00 20.52 26.51
CA ALA A 256 -8.96 21.99 26.37
C ALA A 256 -7.69 22.87 26.63
N ASN A 257 -7.25 23.54 25.54
CA ASN A 257 -6.67 24.88 25.36
C ASN A 257 -6.20 25.74 26.57
N VAL A 258 -4.94 26.25 26.52
CA VAL A 258 -4.52 27.68 26.47
C VAL A 258 -3.00 27.84 26.76
N VAL A 259 -2.26 28.25 25.72
CA VAL A 259 -1.17 29.27 25.60
C VAL A 259 -0.17 29.57 26.77
N VAL A 260 1.13 29.33 26.47
CA VAL A 260 2.40 30.02 26.84
C VAL A 260 3.00 29.88 28.26
N SER A 261 4.20 29.30 28.35
CA SER A 261 5.45 30.03 28.71
C SER A 261 6.71 29.16 28.63
N GLU A 262 7.77 29.76 28.09
CA GLU A 262 9.17 29.31 28.10
C GLU A 262 9.82 29.39 29.49
N SER A 263 11.00 28.74 29.59
CA SER A 263 12.15 29.01 30.49
C SER A 263 12.00 28.52 31.94
N THR A 264 13.01 28.00 32.63
CA THR A 264 14.43 27.69 32.40
C THR A 264 14.90 26.88 33.63
N ASP A 265 15.96 26.09 33.46
CA ASP A 265 17.20 26.13 34.25
C ASP A 265 17.84 24.77 34.58
N MET A 266 19.13 24.76 34.22
CA MET A 266 20.17 23.78 34.45
C MET A 266 20.49 23.57 35.94
N GLU A 267 21.04 22.40 36.25
CA GLU A 267 22.37 22.16 36.85
C GLU A 267 22.39 20.73 37.46
N ASP A 268 23.49 20.01 37.65
CA ASP A 268 24.79 19.82 37.00
C ASP A 268 25.51 18.69 37.81
N VAL A 269 26.54 18.09 37.22
CA VAL A 269 27.68 17.35 37.83
C VAL A 269 27.44 15.99 38.55
N SER A 270 28.05 14.90 38.02
CA SER A 270 29.31 14.33 38.57
C SER A 270 29.60 12.86 38.19
N THR A 271 30.56 12.70 37.27
CA THR A 271 31.81 11.89 37.34
C THR A 271 31.80 10.35 37.53
N SER A 272 32.23 9.70 36.45
CA SER A 272 33.28 8.66 36.29
C SER A 272 33.98 7.99 37.48
N THR A 273 34.27 6.68 37.30
CA THR A 273 35.51 5.89 37.59
C THR A 273 35.13 4.39 37.74
N ALA A 274 35.94 3.35 37.56
CA ALA A 274 37.16 3.03 36.82
C ALA A 274 37.49 1.54 37.13
N ILE A 275 38.01 0.80 36.14
CA ILE A 275 39.03 -0.27 36.23
C ILE A 275 38.80 -1.50 37.14
N THR A 276 38.90 -2.71 36.56
CA THR A 276 39.82 -3.76 37.06
C THR A 276 40.17 -4.78 35.97
N THR A 277 41.48 -5.05 35.87
CA THR A 277 42.19 -5.97 34.98
C THR A 277 42.51 -7.30 35.67
N ASN A 278 42.72 -8.36 34.89
CA ASN A 278 43.68 -9.50 35.04
C ASN A 278 43.35 -10.55 33.96
N PHE A 279 44.10 -10.79 32.87
CA PHE A 279 45.50 -11.21 32.61
C PHE A 279 45.79 -12.72 32.73
N ILE A 280 46.47 -13.25 31.68
CA ILE A 280 47.19 -14.54 31.46
C ILE A 280 46.34 -15.77 31.07
N GLY A 281 46.58 -16.47 29.94
CA GLY A 281 47.55 -16.32 28.85
C GLY A 281 47.76 -17.61 28.04
N GLN A 282 48.20 -17.44 26.78
CA GLN A 282 49.11 -18.30 25.98
C GLN A 282 48.64 -19.73 25.59
N LYS A 283 48.91 -20.32 24.41
CA LYS A 283 49.92 -20.19 23.33
C LYS A 283 49.45 -21.09 22.16
N THR A 284 49.33 -20.60 20.91
CA THR A 284 50.21 -20.76 19.71
C THR A 284 50.33 -22.13 19.00
N GLU A 285 50.43 -22.00 17.66
CA GLU A 285 51.04 -22.86 16.61
C GLU A 285 50.14 -23.95 15.97
N LYS A 286 50.16 -24.24 14.65
CA LYS A 286 50.71 -23.67 13.40
C LYS A 286 50.29 -24.59 12.23
N LEU A 287 50.13 -24.03 11.02
CA LEU A 287 50.41 -24.56 9.65
C LEU A 287 49.99 -25.99 9.20
N GLY A 288 49.35 -26.06 8.02
CA GLY A 288 49.86 -26.89 6.90
C GLY A 288 48.93 -27.88 6.19
N ALA A 289 48.51 -27.49 4.97
CA ALA A 289 48.56 -28.22 3.68
C ALA A 289 47.67 -29.44 3.33
N ASP A 290 47.25 -29.40 2.05
CA ASP A 290 46.95 -30.44 1.05
C ASP A 290 45.60 -31.18 0.99
N MET A 291 44.80 -30.71 0.01
CA MET A 291 44.42 -31.36 -1.26
C MET A 291 43.79 -32.78 -1.30
N CYS A 292 42.66 -32.80 -2.03
CA CYS A 292 42.08 -33.83 -2.90
C CYS A 292 41.80 -35.24 -2.36
N GLU A 293 40.50 -35.60 -2.28
CA GLU A 293 39.93 -36.71 -3.05
C GLU A 293 38.39 -36.71 -2.96
N ARG A 294 37.72 -36.36 -4.07
CA ARG A 294 36.28 -36.62 -4.27
C ARG A 294 36.08 -38.13 -4.43
N SER A 295 35.17 -38.72 -3.66
CA SER A 295 34.77 -40.13 -3.84
C SER A 295 33.31 -40.24 -4.28
N CYS A 296 33.11 -40.73 -5.51
CA CYS A 296 32.05 -41.61 -6.06
C CYS A 296 30.56 -41.51 -5.61
N GLU A 297 30.13 -40.54 -4.81
CA GLU A 297 28.71 -40.33 -4.46
C GLU A 297 28.05 -39.20 -5.27
N GLU A 298 28.83 -38.34 -5.93
CA GLU A 298 28.32 -37.23 -6.76
C GLU A 298 27.91 -37.65 -8.20
N LEU A 299 28.10 -38.91 -8.58
CA LEU A 299 27.70 -39.44 -9.90
C LEU A 299 26.32 -40.11 -9.89
N SER A 300 25.73 -40.34 -8.72
CA SER A 300 24.37 -40.93 -8.62
C SER A 300 23.26 -39.89 -8.68
N THR A 301 23.55 -38.63 -8.36
CA THR A 301 22.56 -37.54 -8.38
C THR A 301 22.30 -37.02 -9.80
N MET A 302 23.30 -37.06 -10.69
CA MET A 302 23.12 -36.66 -12.10
C MET A 302 22.23 -37.61 -12.92
N PHE A 303 22.16 -38.90 -12.56
CA PHE A 303 21.27 -39.87 -13.23
C PHE A 303 19.81 -39.81 -12.76
N GLN A 304 19.52 -39.16 -11.63
CA GLN A 304 18.14 -38.93 -11.17
C GLN A 304 17.51 -37.69 -11.80
N GLU A 305 18.30 -36.68 -12.19
CA GLU A 305 17.81 -35.47 -12.85
C GLU A 305 17.37 -35.73 -14.32
N LEU A 306 18.02 -36.66 -15.04
CA LEU A 306 17.61 -37.09 -16.38
C LEU A 306 16.30 -37.89 -16.42
N LYS A 307 15.79 -38.39 -15.28
CA LYS A 307 14.46 -39.02 -15.19
C LYS A 307 13.34 -38.01 -14.92
N GLY A 308 13.64 -36.88 -14.29
CA GLY A 308 12.69 -35.79 -14.07
C GLY A 308 12.28 -35.10 -15.36
N LEU A 309 13.23 -34.90 -16.28
CA LEU A 309 12.96 -34.27 -17.58
C LEU A 309 11.96 -35.07 -18.45
N ARG A 310 11.89 -36.39 -18.28
CA ARG A 310 10.95 -37.25 -19.03
C ARG A 310 9.49 -37.09 -18.59
N VAL A 311 9.27 -36.65 -17.35
CA VAL A 311 7.93 -36.40 -16.79
C VAL A 311 7.44 -35.01 -17.19
N VAL A 312 8.34 -34.02 -17.18
CA VAL A 312 8.03 -32.65 -17.62
C VAL A 312 7.71 -32.59 -19.11
N VAL A 313 8.47 -33.31 -19.96
CA VAL A 313 8.19 -33.39 -21.40
C VAL A 313 6.88 -34.14 -21.70
N GLY A 314 6.49 -35.11 -20.85
CA GLY A 314 5.20 -35.80 -20.98
C GLY A 314 4.01 -34.88 -20.67
N ASN A 315 4.10 -34.12 -19.57
CA ASN A 315 3.04 -33.18 -19.17
C ASN A 315 2.89 -32.01 -20.15
N LEU A 316 3.98 -31.60 -20.82
CA LEU A 316 3.95 -30.54 -21.83
C LEU A 316 3.31 -31.01 -23.15
N ILE A 317 3.49 -32.28 -23.53
CA ILE A 317 2.85 -32.88 -24.72
C ILE A 317 1.34 -33.05 -24.52
N ASP A 318 0.90 -33.49 -23.33
CA ASP A 318 -0.52 -33.62 -22.99
C ASP A 318 -1.22 -32.25 -22.91
N GLY A 319 -0.52 -31.21 -22.42
CA GLY A 319 -1.01 -29.83 -22.43
C GLY A 319 -1.18 -29.25 -23.84
N LEU A 320 -0.21 -29.48 -24.73
CA LEU A 320 -0.27 -29.02 -26.13
C LEU A 320 -1.37 -29.74 -26.94
N GLN A 321 -1.63 -31.02 -26.68
CA GLN A 321 -2.75 -31.73 -27.32
C GLN A 321 -4.11 -31.16 -26.91
N LYS A 322 -4.29 -30.82 -25.63
CA LYS A 322 -5.53 -30.26 -25.11
C LYS A 322 -5.84 -28.87 -25.69
N VAL A 323 -4.84 -27.99 -25.80
CA VAL A 323 -4.97 -26.66 -26.42
C VAL A 323 -5.22 -26.76 -27.93
N THR A 324 -4.67 -27.79 -28.59
CA THR A 324 -4.91 -28.02 -30.02
C THR A 324 -6.35 -28.50 -30.27
N GLU A 325 -6.90 -29.35 -29.40
CA GLU A 325 -8.31 -29.79 -29.46
C GLU A 325 -9.27 -28.62 -29.20
N GLU A 326 -9.01 -27.78 -28.19
CA GLU A 326 -9.83 -26.60 -27.88
C GLU A 326 -9.82 -25.56 -29.01
N ASN A 327 -8.67 -25.35 -29.67
CA ASN A 327 -8.56 -24.47 -30.83
C ASN A 327 -9.28 -25.01 -32.08
N THR A 328 -9.37 -26.33 -32.26
CA THR A 328 -10.15 -26.91 -33.36
C THR A 328 -11.66 -26.75 -33.15
N VAL A 329 -12.14 -26.81 -31.90
CA VAL A 329 -13.55 -26.56 -31.54
C VAL A 329 -13.95 -25.11 -31.79
N MET A 330 -13.08 -24.15 -31.45
CA MET A 330 -13.30 -22.72 -31.76
C MET A 330 -13.33 -22.44 -33.27
N LYS A 331 -12.46 -23.10 -34.04
CA LYS A 331 -12.41 -22.94 -35.51
C LYS A 331 -13.66 -23.49 -36.20
N ASP A 332 -14.24 -24.56 -35.67
CA ASP A 332 -15.47 -25.18 -36.17
C ASP A 332 -16.73 -24.38 -35.76
N ALA A 333 -16.68 -23.65 -34.63
CA ALA A 333 -17.70 -22.69 -34.21
C ALA A 333 -17.71 -21.41 -35.07
N LEU A 334 -16.53 -20.87 -35.40
CA LEU A 334 -16.36 -19.70 -36.28
C LEU A 334 -16.73 -20.01 -37.75
N GLY A 335 -16.57 -21.26 -38.19
CA GLY A 335 -17.02 -21.72 -39.51
C GLY A 335 -18.54 -21.73 -39.69
N LYS A 336 -19.31 -21.91 -38.60
CA LYS A 336 -20.78 -21.93 -38.62
C LYS A 336 -21.41 -20.53 -38.64
N MET A 337 -20.67 -19.47 -38.32
CA MET A 337 -21.14 -18.07 -38.36
C MET A 337 -21.12 -17.43 -39.76
N LYS A 338 -20.58 -18.09 -40.79
CA LYS A 338 -20.42 -17.48 -42.13
C LYS A 338 -21.62 -17.62 -43.07
N ASN A 339 -22.73 -18.22 -42.65
CA ASN A 339 -23.93 -18.37 -43.47
C ASN A 339 -25.22 -18.36 -42.62
N SER A 340 -25.75 -17.18 -42.30
CA SER A 340 -27.18 -16.84 -42.46
C SER A 340 -27.42 -15.42 -41.91
N LYS A 341 -27.71 -14.46 -42.78
CA LYS A 341 -28.37 -13.21 -42.39
C LYS A 341 -29.78 -13.60 -41.88
N GLU A 342 -30.21 -12.98 -40.77
CA GLU A 342 -31.50 -13.18 -40.08
C GLU A 342 -31.60 -14.36 -39.09
N LYS A 343 -30.78 -14.35 -38.02
CA LYS A 343 -31.14 -15.01 -36.74
C LYS A 343 -30.73 -14.12 -35.55
N HIS A 344 -31.69 -13.76 -34.70
CA HIS A 344 -31.43 -13.16 -33.38
C HIS A 344 -30.99 -14.29 -32.43
N MET A 345 -29.98 -14.08 -31.58
CA MET A 345 -29.41 -15.12 -30.71
C MET A 345 -29.01 -14.51 -29.36
N CYS A 346 -29.13 -15.28 -28.27
CA CYS A 346 -28.79 -14.87 -26.91
C CYS A 346 -27.63 -15.71 -26.36
N TRP A 347 -26.75 -15.11 -25.54
CA TRP A 347 -25.60 -15.77 -24.94
C TRP A 347 -25.72 -15.83 -23.42
N GLN A 348 -25.63 -17.04 -22.83
CA GLN A 348 -25.64 -17.25 -21.38
C GLN A 348 -24.81 -18.49 -21.02
N ASP A 349 -23.91 -18.38 -20.04
CA ASP A 349 -23.07 -19.47 -19.49
C ASP A 349 -22.34 -20.34 -20.53
N GLY A 350 -21.72 -19.70 -21.52
CA GLY A 350 -20.87 -20.38 -22.51
C GLY A 350 -21.62 -21.15 -23.59
N ARG A 351 -22.97 -21.01 -23.67
CA ARG A 351 -23.81 -21.57 -24.75
C ARG A 351 -24.61 -20.48 -25.46
N LEU A 352 -24.82 -20.68 -26.76
CA LEU A 352 -25.55 -19.79 -27.67
C LEU A 352 -26.96 -20.35 -27.92
N PHE A 353 -27.99 -19.54 -27.69
CA PHE A 353 -29.40 -19.89 -27.84
C PHE A 353 -30.05 -19.10 -28.99
N GLU A 354 -30.86 -19.75 -29.84
CA GLU A 354 -31.55 -19.11 -30.97
C GLU A 354 -32.78 -18.29 -30.53
N ASP A 355 -33.24 -17.36 -31.37
CA ASP A 355 -34.44 -16.55 -31.09
C ASP A 355 -35.68 -17.44 -30.87
N LYS A 356 -36.37 -17.20 -29.75
CA LYS A 356 -37.51 -17.97 -29.21
C LYS A 356 -37.17 -19.37 -28.76
N GLU A 357 -35.89 -19.65 -28.55
CA GLU A 357 -35.45 -20.89 -27.91
C GLU A 357 -35.60 -20.75 -26.39
N ASP A 358 -36.24 -21.76 -25.80
CA ASP A 358 -36.55 -21.83 -24.38
C ASP A 358 -35.61 -22.85 -23.73
N TRP A 359 -34.93 -22.47 -22.66
CA TRP A 359 -34.07 -23.37 -21.89
C TRP A 359 -34.34 -23.27 -20.39
N VAL A 360 -34.05 -24.37 -19.71
CA VAL A 360 -34.29 -24.53 -18.28
C VAL A 360 -32.98 -24.23 -17.56
N VAL A 361 -32.98 -23.24 -16.67
CA VAL A 361 -31.78 -22.89 -15.87
C VAL A 361 -31.72 -23.78 -14.63
N ASP A 362 -32.87 -24.10 -14.04
CA ASP A 362 -33.01 -25.06 -12.93
C ASP A 362 -34.43 -25.67 -12.91
N SER A 363 -34.69 -26.60 -11.99
CA SER A 363 -35.96 -27.35 -11.88
C SER A 363 -37.25 -26.51 -11.78
N CYS A 364 -37.15 -25.18 -11.61
CA CYS A 364 -38.29 -24.28 -11.44
C CYS A 364 -38.22 -22.99 -12.28
N THR A 365 -37.21 -22.82 -13.14
CA THR A 365 -37.00 -21.60 -13.94
C THR A 365 -36.76 -21.90 -15.41
N THR A 366 -37.63 -21.36 -16.26
CA THR A 366 -37.52 -21.44 -17.73
C THR A 366 -37.24 -20.06 -18.32
N CYS A 367 -36.15 -19.95 -19.06
CA CYS A 367 -35.71 -18.74 -19.76
C CYS A 367 -35.93 -18.88 -21.26
N THR A 368 -36.27 -17.77 -21.92
CA THR A 368 -36.54 -17.74 -23.35
C THR A 368 -35.79 -16.57 -23.99
N CYS A 369 -35.12 -16.82 -25.11
CA CYS A 369 -34.46 -15.75 -25.86
C CYS A 369 -35.51 -15.02 -26.71
N GLN A 370 -35.70 -13.73 -26.50
CA GLN A 370 -36.59 -12.90 -27.33
C GLN A 370 -35.83 -11.66 -27.80
N ASP A 371 -35.66 -11.53 -29.12
CA ASP A 371 -35.06 -10.36 -29.78
C ASP A 371 -33.66 -10.00 -29.22
N SER A 372 -32.83 -11.02 -28.98
CA SER A 372 -31.47 -10.89 -28.41
C SER A 372 -31.44 -10.46 -26.92
N LYS A 373 -32.57 -10.53 -26.20
CA LYS A 373 -32.67 -10.39 -24.74
C LYS A 373 -33.20 -11.67 -24.10
N ILE A 374 -32.65 -12.02 -22.94
CA ILE A 374 -33.04 -13.21 -22.18
C ILE A 374 -34.18 -12.85 -21.23
N VAL A 375 -35.29 -13.57 -21.29
CA VAL A 375 -36.48 -13.36 -20.45
C VAL A 375 -36.83 -14.63 -19.69
N CYS A 376 -36.74 -14.61 -18.36
CA CYS A 376 -36.93 -15.79 -17.51
C CYS A 376 -38.24 -15.75 -16.70
N HIS A 377 -38.88 -16.91 -16.56
CA HIS A 377 -40.15 -17.09 -15.85
C HIS A 377 -40.02 -18.24 -14.83
N GLN A 378 -40.43 -17.99 -13.58
CA GLN A 378 -40.44 -18.99 -12.51
C GLN A 378 -41.84 -19.60 -12.30
N ILE A 379 -41.90 -20.91 -12.11
CA ILE A 379 -43.14 -21.69 -11.91
C ILE A 379 -43.64 -21.52 -10.47
N THR A 380 -44.93 -21.26 -10.27
CA THR A 380 -45.57 -21.14 -8.94
C THR A 380 -46.49 -22.32 -8.65
N CYS A 381 -46.30 -22.98 -7.49
CA CYS A 381 -47.02 -24.21 -7.10
C CYS A 381 -48.34 -23.96 -6.34
N PRO A 382 -49.37 -24.83 -6.50
CA PRO A 382 -50.57 -24.81 -5.67
C PRO A 382 -50.28 -25.26 -4.23
N PRO A 383 -50.98 -24.73 -3.20
CA PRO A 383 -50.73 -25.07 -1.80
C PRO A 383 -51.19 -26.49 -1.46
N VAL A 384 -50.30 -27.28 -0.85
CA VAL A 384 -50.56 -28.67 -0.43
C VAL A 384 -50.56 -28.76 1.10
N ALA A 385 -51.61 -29.32 1.69
CA ALA A 385 -51.85 -29.26 3.13
C ALA A 385 -51.63 -30.62 3.81
N CYS A 386 -50.41 -30.86 4.29
CA CYS A 386 -50.02 -32.06 5.04
C CYS A 386 -48.65 -31.84 5.70
N ALA A 387 -48.39 -32.52 6.82
CA ALA A 387 -47.33 -32.15 7.75
C ALA A 387 -45.89 -32.49 7.29
N SER A 388 -45.73 -33.27 6.21
CA SER A 388 -44.41 -33.58 5.63
C SER A 388 -44.55 -33.82 4.12
N PRO A 389 -44.60 -32.76 3.31
CA PRO A 389 -44.65 -32.86 1.86
C PRO A 389 -43.25 -33.17 1.32
N SER A 390 -43.11 -34.29 0.61
CA SER A 390 -41.87 -34.75 0.00
C SER A 390 -41.85 -34.41 -1.49
N PHE A 391 -40.71 -33.91 -1.97
CA PHE A 391 -40.43 -33.66 -3.38
C PHE A 391 -39.91 -34.94 -4.05
N ILE A 392 -40.37 -35.19 -5.27
CA ILE A 392 -39.86 -36.28 -6.11
C ILE A 392 -38.89 -35.63 -7.10
N ASP A 393 -37.70 -36.22 -7.28
CA ASP A 393 -36.69 -35.72 -8.21
C ASP A 393 -37.29 -35.54 -9.62
N GLY A 394 -37.25 -34.30 -10.12
CA GLY A 394 -37.72 -33.92 -11.46
C GLY A 394 -39.07 -33.17 -11.52
N GLU A 395 -39.77 -32.90 -10.41
CA GLU A 395 -40.98 -32.06 -10.39
C GLU A 395 -40.92 -30.92 -9.35
N CYS A 396 -41.40 -29.72 -9.72
CA CYS A 396 -41.24 -28.49 -8.93
C CYS A 396 -42.23 -28.36 -7.73
N CYS A 397 -43.27 -29.21 -7.59
CA CYS A 397 -44.30 -29.09 -6.55
C CYS A 397 -44.46 -30.36 -5.65
N PRO A 398 -44.66 -30.23 -4.32
CA PRO A 398 -44.51 -31.37 -3.39
C PRO A 398 -45.82 -32.15 -3.05
N VAL A 399 -45.69 -33.40 -2.57
CA VAL A 399 -46.82 -34.34 -2.27
C VAL A 399 -46.63 -35.07 -0.91
N CYS A 400 -47.69 -35.50 -0.20
CA CYS A 400 -47.56 -36.12 1.14
C CYS A 400 -48.02 -37.57 1.30
N LEU A 401 -47.31 -38.31 2.17
CA LEU A 401 -47.61 -39.66 2.64
C LEU A 401 -47.75 -39.67 4.19
N SER A 402 -48.72 -40.41 4.73
CA SER A 402 -49.14 -40.36 6.14
C SER A 402 -48.80 -41.62 6.95
N LYS A 403 -48.30 -41.43 8.20
CA LYS A 403 -48.35 -42.26 9.43
C LYS A 403 -47.20 -41.86 10.39
N ASP A 404 -47.27 -41.81 11.71
CA ASP A 404 -48.31 -41.99 12.74
C ASP A 404 -47.85 -41.17 13.98
N SER A 405 -48.81 -40.65 14.73
CA SER A 405 -48.64 -39.78 15.92
C SER A 405 -48.87 -40.55 17.23
N GLU A 406 -47.99 -40.40 18.21
CA GLU A 406 -48.32 -40.56 19.63
C GLU A 406 -47.79 -39.33 20.38
N ASP A 407 -48.69 -38.42 20.79
CA ASP A 407 -48.53 -37.50 21.95
C ASP A 407 -49.56 -36.35 22.04
N GLY A 408 -50.65 -36.35 21.26
CA GLY A 408 -51.82 -35.48 21.51
C GLY A 408 -51.59 -33.96 21.40
N TRP A 409 -50.42 -33.53 20.96
CA TRP A 409 -50.13 -32.17 20.52
C TRP A 409 -50.40 -32.01 19.02
N SER A 410 -50.91 -30.86 18.59
CA SER A 410 -50.84 -30.46 17.19
C SER A 410 -49.38 -30.26 16.76
N PRO A 411 -49.05 -30.35 15.47
CA PRO A 411 -47.77 -29.87 14.95
C PRO A 411 -47.53 -28.41 15.35
N TRP A 412 -46.27 -28.02 15.48
CA TRP A 412 -45.88 -26.63 15.71
C TRP A 412 -46.21 -25.78 14.48
N SER A 413 -46.65 -24.54 14.68
CA SER A 413 -46.71 -23.54 13.62
C SER A 413 -45.31 -23.19 13.11
N GLU A 414 -45.22 -22.57 11.94
CA GLU A 414 -43.98 -21.94 11.48
C GLU A 414 -43.54 -20.82 12.45
N TRP A 415 -42.23 -20.53 12.45
CA TRP A 415 -41.64 -19.45 13.26
C TRP A 415 -42.06 -18.09 12.71
N THR A 416 -42.41 -17.15 13.59
CA THR A 416 -42.64 -15.76 13.19
C THR A 416 -41.35 -15.12 12.64
N GLU A 417 -41.48 -14.04 11.87
CA GLU A 417 -40.33 -13.19 11.52
C GLU A 417 -39.62 -12.65 12.77
N CYS A 418 -38.36 -12.26 12.60
CA CYS A 418 -37.54 -11.80 13.71
C CYS A 418 -38.15 -10.53 14.33
N THR A 419 -38.23 -10.47 15.66
CA THR A 419 -38.80 -9.29 16.34
C THR A 419 -37.97 -8.01 16.17
N VAL A 420 -36.85 -8.02 15.46
CA VAL A 420 -36.05 -6.83 15.19
C VAL A 420 -35.60 -6.84 13.73
N THR A 421 -35.42 -5.65 13.14
CA THR A 421 -34.94 -5.47 11.76
C THR A 421 -33.41 -5.39 11.67
N CYS A 422 -32.73 -5.25 12.82
CA CYS A 422 -31.28 -5.35 13.02
C CYS A 422 -31.05 -5.75 14.49
N GLY A 423 -29.88 -6.26 14.85
CA GLY A 423 -29.58 -6.74 16.21
C GLY A 423 -30.29 -8.05 16.59
N THR A 424 -30.34 -8.34 17.89
CA THR A 424 -30.86 -9.62 18.42
C THR A 424 -32.36 -9.54 18.73
N GLY A 425 -33.14 -10.36 18.05
CA GLY A 425 -34.57 -10.52 18.26
C GLY A 425 -34.94 -11.95 18.67
N THR A 426 -36.23 -12.20 18.76
CA THR A 426 -36.79 -13.51 19.04
C THR A 426 -37.88 -13.85 18.02
N GLN A 427 -37.96 -15.11 17.62
CA GLN A 427 -39.06 -15.65 16.84
C GLN A 427 -39.87 -16.56 17.75
N GLN A 428 -41.19 -16.56 17.59
CA GLN A 428 -42.09 -17.40 18.37
C GLN A 428 -42.87 -18.35 17.45
N ARG A 429 -43.20 -19.54 17.94
CA ARG A 429 -44.14 -20.46 17.29
C ARG A 429 -45.01 -21.16 18.32
N GLY A 430 -46.24 -21.50 17.96
CA GLY A 430 -47.24 -22.08 18.87
C GLY A 430 -47.71 -23.46 18.41
N ARG A 431 -48.13 -24.30 19.35
CA ARG A 431 -48.86 -25.56 19.09
C ARG A 431 -50.04 -25.70 20.05
N SER A 432 -51.08 -26.39 19.62
CA SER A 432 -52.34 -26.54 20.34
C SER A 432 -52.42 -27.95 20.94
N CYS A 433 -52.84 -28.07 22.21
CA CYS A 433 -53.15 -29.35 22.83
C CYS A 433 -54.62 -29.70 22.53
N ASP A 434 -54.89 -30.88 21.98
CA ASP A 434 -56.27 -31.30 21.70
C ASP A 434 -56.87 -31.96 22.94
N ALA A 435 -57.46 -31.13 23.81
CA ALA A 435 -57.97 -31.53 25.11
C ALA A 435 -59.34 -32.22 25.00
N THR A 436 -59.38 -33.46 24.50
CA THR A 436 -60.55 -34.34 24.74
C THR A 436 -60.23 -35.76 25.22
N SER A 437 -58.95 -36.17 25.36
CA SER A 437 -58.67 -37.38 26.17
C SER A 437 -57.28 -37.53 26.84
N ASN A 438 -56.29 -36.65 26.61
CA ASN A 438 -54.96 -36.79 27.23
C ASN A 438 -54.46 -35.50 27.90
N THR A 439 -53.68 -35.65 28.97
CA THR A 439 -52.98 -34.56 29.67
C THR A 439 -51.68 -34.21 28.92
N CYS A 440 -51.69 -33.11 28.19
CA CYS A 440 -50.50 -32.56 27.53
C CYS A 440 -49.52 -31.98 28.57
N SER A 441 -48.26 -32.43 28.55
CA SER A 441 -47.19 -31.89 29.41
C SER A 441 -46.15 -31.14 28.57
N GLY A 442 -45.88 -29.89 28.93
CA GLY A 442 -44.93 -28.99 28.25
C GLY A 442 -45.58 -27.68 27.74
N PRO A 443 -44.78 -26.67 27.34
CA PRO A 443 -45.29 -25.37 26.93
C PRO A 443 -45.96 -25.43 25.54
N SER A 444 -47.05 -24.67 25.38
CA SER A 444 -47.80 -24.52 24.12
C SER A 444 -47.19 -23.49 23.16
N ILE A 445 -46.13 -22.79 23.59
CA ILE A 445 -45.42 -21.76 22.84
C ILE A 445 -43.92 -22.00 22.99
N GLN A 446 -43.18 -21.90 21.88
CA GLN A 446 -41.73 -22.03 21.82
C GLN A 446 -41.15 -20.74 21.24
N THR A 447 -40.08 -20.24 21.86
CA THR A 447 -39.40 -19.00 21.45
C THR A 447 -37.94 -19.32 21.16
N ARG A 448 -37.41 -18.85 20.02
CA ARG A 448 -36.00 -18.96 19.65
C ARG A 448 -35.41 -17.58 19.37
N LYS A 449 -34.11 -17.43 19.57
CA LYS A 449 -33.40 -16.19 19.22
C LYS A 449 -33.15 -16.14 17.72
N CYS A 450 -33.22 -14.95 17.15
CA CYS A 450 -32.87 -14.65 15.77
C CYS A 450 -31.98 -13.41 15.78
N SER A 451 -31.04 -13.33 14.84
CA SER A 451 -30.11 -12.21 14.74
C SER A 451 -30.03 -11.80 13.27
N LEU A 452 -30.32 -10.54 12.99
CA LEU A 452 -30.03 -9.87 11.73
C LEU A 452 -29.00 -8.77 12.07
N GLY A 453 -28.10 -8.39 11.15
CA GLY A 453 -26.85 -7.63 11.43
C GLY A 453 -26.91 -6.47 12.44
N LYS A 454 -25.76 -6.08 13.01
CA LYS A 454 -25.64 -5.05 14.09
C LYS A 454 -26.41 -3.76 13.74
N CYS A 455 -27.24 -3.28 14.66
CA CYS A 455 -27.94 -1.99 14.54
C CYS A 455 -26.99 -0.80 14.79
N ASP A 456 -27.17 0.29 14.05
CA ASP A 456 -26.55 1.59 14.36
C ASP A 456 -27.15 2.20 15.65
N SER A 457 -26.29 2.52 16.62
CA SER A 457 -26.64 2.86 18.01
C SER A 457 -27.16 4.27 18.22
N ARG A 458 -27.54 4.99 17.16
CA ARG A 458 -28.03 6.38 17.27
C ARG A 458 -29.49 6.56 16.89
N VAL A 459 -30.18 5.48 16.51
CA VAL A 459 -31.56 5.57 16.04
C VAL A 459 -32.55 5.27 17.17
N ARG A 460 -33.43 6.22 17.46
CA ARG A 460 -34.54 6.09 18.41
C ARG A 460 -35.61 5.15 17.84
N GLN A 461 -35.82 3.97 18.42
CA GLN A 461 -36.69 2.93 17.85
C GLN A 461 -38.06 2.88 18.51
N ASN A 462 -39.12 3.13 17.74
CA ASN A 462 -40.52 3.06 18.18
C ASN A 462 -41.03 1.60 18.18
N GLY A 463 -42.00 1.29 19.03
CA GLY A 463 -42.61 -0.02 19.17
C GLY A 463 -43.47 -0.43 17.98
N GLY A 464 -43.25 -1.63 17.45
CA GLY A 464 -44.09 -2.30 16.44
C GLY A 464 -44.76 -3.57 16.98
N TRP A 465 -45.96 -3.89 16.46
CA TRP A 465 -46.72 -5.07 16.85
C TRP A 465 -46.21 -6.35 16.20
N SER A 466 -46.18 -7.46 16.93
CA SER A 466 -45.96 -8.79 16.35
C SER A 466 -47.10 -9.22 15.43
N LEU A 467 -46.83 -10.19 14.55
CA LEU A 467 -47.87 -10.94 13.86
C LEU A 467 -48.83 -11.58 14.89
N TRP A 468 -50.09 -11.71 14.51
CA TRP A 468 -51.11 -12.31 15.37
C TRP A 468 -50.91 -13.82 15.52
N SER A 469 -51.19 -14.37 16.69
CA SER A 469 -51.29 -15.83 16.86
C SER A 469 -52.40 -16.42 15.96
N PRO A 470 -52.34 -17.71 15.59
CA PRO A 470 -53.49 -18.41 15.06
C PRO A 470 -54.67 -18.31 16.04
N TRP A 471 -55.88 -18.36 15.50
CA TRP A 471 -57.10 -18.37 16.30
C TRP A 471 -57.17 -19.64 17.16
N SER A 472 -57.59 -19.52 18.42
CA SER A 472 -57.85 -20.68 19.28
C SER A 472 -58.95 -21.58 18.73
N SER A 473 -59.08 -22.83 19.21
CA SER A 473 -60.30 -23.62 19.01
C SER A 473 -61.52 -22.86 19.53
N CYS A 474 -62.69 -23.11 18.95
CA CYS A 474 -63.92 -22.45 19.39
C CYS A 474 -64.17 -22.75 20.87
N SER A 475 -64.38 -21.73 21.70
CA SER A 475 -64.47 -21.89 23.16
C SER A 475 -65.65 -22.75 23.65
N VAL A 476 -66.52 -23.23 22.75
CA VAL A 476 -67.67 -24.09 23.01
C VAL A 476 -67.78 -25.21 21.95
N THR A 477 -68.34 -26.37 22.31
CA THR A 477 -68.52 -27.51 21.38
C THR A 477 -69.82 -27.46 20.58
N CYS A 478 -70.76 -26.55 20.92
CA CYS A 478 -71.96 -26.26 20.15
C CYS A 478 -72.44 -24.82 20.44
N GLY A 479 -73.00 -24.10 19.45
CA GLY A 479 -73.42 -22.70 19.55
C GLY A 479 -72.32 -21.65 19.26
N GLU A 480 -72.62 -20.36 19.47
CA GLU A 480 -71.65 -19.27 19.34
C GLU A 480 -70.59 -19.36 20.46
N GLY A 481 -69.38 -19.71 20.09
CA GLY A 481 -68.18 -19.53 20.91
C GLY A 481 -67.37 -18.34 20.46
N GLN A 482 -66.23 -18.16 21.10
CA GLN A 482 -65.23 -17.18 20.71
C GLN A 482 -63.93 -17.88 20.42
N ILE A 483 -63.27 -17.40 19.38
CA ILE A 483 -61.87 -17.67 19.09
C ILE A 483 -61.09 -16.42 19.44
N THR A 484 -59.98 -16.58 20.16
CA THR A 484 -59.14 -15.46 20.57
C THR A 484 -57.77 -15.63 19.95
N ARG A 485 -57.20 -14.53 19.45
CA ARG A 485 -55.81 -14.42 19.04
C ARG A 485 -55.16 -13.22 19.73
N ILE A 486 -53.85 -13.29 19.92
CA ILE A 486 -53.08 -12.29 20.66
C ILE A 486 -51.84 -11.89 19.87
N ARG A 487 -51.40 -10.65 20.05
CA ARG A 487 -50.15 -10.09 19.54
C ARG A 487 -49.52 -9.20 20.58
N HIS A 488 -48.21 -9.11 20.59
CA HIS A 488 -47.47 -8.37 21.60
C HIS A 488 -46.71 -7.20 20.96
N CYS A 489 -46.52 -6.12 21.71
CA CYS A 489 -45.77 -4.95 21.27
C CYS A 489 -44.27 -5.23 21.42
N ASN A 490 -43.74 -6.04 20.51
CA ASN A 490 -42.36 -6.49 20.62
C ASN A 490 -41.65 -6.67 19.28
N ALA A 491 -42.21 -6.20 18.16
CA ALA A 491 -41.63 -6.35 16.82
C ALA A 491 -41.62 -5.03 16.02
N PRO A 492 -40.69 -4.09 16.28
CA PRO A 492 -39.66 -4.12 17.33
C PRO A 492 -40.15 -3.61 18.70
N THR A 493 -39.52 -4.03 19.80
CA THR A 493 -39.76 -3.43 21.13
C THR A 493 -39.23 -1.99 21.17
N PRO A 494 -39.95 -1.02 21.76
CA PRO A 494 -39.47 0.36 21.86
C PRO A 494 -38.19 0.46 22.69
N GLN A 495 -37.19 1.19 22.19
CA GLN A 495 -35.91 1.43 22.87
C GLN A 495 -35.49 2.91 22.78
N LEU A 496 -34.65 3.37 23.72
CA LEU A 496 -34.12 4.76 23.80
C LEU A 496 -35.21 5.86 23.80
N GLY A 497 -36.33 5.59 24.47
CA GLY A 497 -37.44 6.52 24.60
C GLY A 497 -38.27 6.70 23.34
N GLY A 498 -38.23 5.73 22.42
CA GLY A 498 -39.20 5.57 21.34
C GLY A 498 -40.61 5.23 21.87
N LYS A 499 -41.64 5.52 21.09
CA LYS A 499 -43.05 5.42 21.48
C LYS A 499 -43.55 3.98 21.56
N ASP A 500 -44.48 3.69 22.47
CA ASP A 500 -45.13 2.38 22.63
C ASP A 500 -46.09 2.06 21.45
N CYS A 501 -46.45 0.79 21.23
CA CYS A 501 -47.26 0.40 20.07
C CYS A 501 -48.74 0.83 20.19
N GLU A 502 -49.31 1.48 19.16
CA GLU A 502 -50.72 1.87 19.15
C GLU A 502 -51.65 0.75 18.63
N GLY A 503 -52.62 0.32 19.45
CA GLY A 503 -53.62 -0.71 19.11
C GLY A 503 -53.88 -1.68 20.27
N GLN A 504 -54.82 -2.63 20.11
CA GLN A 504 -55.02 -3.69 21.11
C GLN A 504 -54.21 -4.95 20.78
N GLY A 505 -53.56 -5.52 21.80
CA GLY A 505 -52.74 -6.75 21.71
C GLY A 505 -53.54 -8.06 21.82
N ARG A 506 -54.88 -7.99 21.91
CA ARG A 506 -55.76 -9.15 21.97
C ARG A 506 -56.98 -8.90 21.09
N ASP A 507 -57.25 -9.81 20.18
CA ASP A 507 -58.36 -9.75 19.24
C ASP A 507 -59.20 -11.02 19.40
N THR A 508 -60.51 -10.86 19.52
CA THR A 508 -61.45 -11.96 19.82
C THR A 508 -62.57 -11.94 18.80
N GLN A 509 -62.64 -12.98 17.99
CA GLN A 509 -63.69 -13.18 16.98
C GLN A 509 -64.66 -14.26 17.41
N ARG A 510 -65.88 -14.20 16.91
CA ARG A 510 -66.90 -15.22 17.19
C ARG A 510 -66.73 -16.40 16.24
N CYS A 511 -66.95 -17.60 16.77
CA CYS A 511 -67.01 -18.83 16.00
C CYS A 511 -68.35 -19.51 16.26
N GLU A 512 -68.94 -20.14 15.25
CA GLU A 512 -70.17 -20.91 15.42
C GLU A 512 -69.89 -22.40 15.24
N ALA A 513 -70.02 -23.15 16.34
CA ALA A 513 -70.19 -24.59 16.28
C ALA A 513 -71.69 -24.91 16.10
N LYS A 514 -72.02 -26.10 15.55
CA LYS A 514 -73.43 -26.53 15.38
C LYS A 514 -74.22 -26.28 16.67
N PRO A 515 -75.43 -25.73 16.62
CA PRO A 515 -76.00 -25.14 17.81
C PRO A 515 -76.58 -26.13 18.86
N CYS A 516 -76.39 -25.84 20.17
CA CYS A 516 -76.86 -26.70 21.28
C CYS A 516 -78.34 -26.47 21.63
N PRO A 517 -79.17 -27.49 21.91
CA PRO A 517 -80.49 -27.29 22.51
C PRO A 517 -80.43 -26.59 23.88
N ILE A 518 -81.10 -25.44 24.00
CA ILE A 518 -81.09 -24.57 25.19
C ILE A 518 -82.53 -24.34 25.66
N ASP A 519 -82.84 -24.70 26.90
CA ASP A 519 -84.08 -24.36 27.62
C ASP A 519 -83.95 -22.98 28.31
N GLY A 520 -85.03 -22.21 28.40
CA GLY A 520 -85.02 -20.81 28.82
C GLY A 520 -85.19 -20.53 30.33
N GLY A 521 -84.40 -19.59 30.84
CA GLY A 521 -84.43 -19.04 32.21
C GLY A 521 -84.21 -17.51 32.26
N TRP A 522 -84.63 -16.87 33.37
CA TRP A 522 -84.49 -15.43 33.59
C TRP A 522 -83.06 -15.02 33.95
N GLY A 523 -82.51 -14.00 33.29
CA GLY A 523 -81.24 -13.38 33.69
C GLY A 523 -81.36 -12.51 34.94
N PRO A 524 -80.24 -12.26 35.65
CA PRO A 524 -80.21 -11.29 36.74
C PRO A 524 -80.55 -9.89 36.21
N TRP A 525 -81.17 -9.05 37.05
CA TRP A 525 -81.33 -7.63 36.74
C TRP A 525 -79.97 -7.00 36.47
N SER A 526 -79.88 -6.19 35.42
CA SER A 526 -78.64 -5.45 35.15
C SER A 526 -78.31 -4.53 36.34
N PRO A 527 -77.02 -4.21 36.53
CA PRO A 527 -76.66 -3.04 37.32
C PRO A 527 -77.36 -1.80 36.78
N TRP A 528 -77.58 -0.79 37.62
CA TRP A 528 -78.04 0.51 37.17
C TRP A 528 -77.07 1.08 36.14
N ALA A 529 -77.55 1.49 34.98
CA ALA A 529 -76.73 2.10 33.94
C ALA A 529 -76.02 3.35 34.47
N ILE A 530 -74.85 3.65 33.94
CA ILE A 530 -74.20 4.94 34.11
C ILE A 530 -75.14 6.04 33.59
N CYS A 531 -75.09 7.20 34.25
CA CYS A 531 -75.98 8.29 33.92
C CYS A 531 -75.84 8.68 32.45
N SER A 532 -76.95 8.89 31.75
CA SER A 532 -76.96 9.22 30.32
C SER A 532 -76.22 10.52 29.95
N ALA A 533 -75.73 11.28 30.93
CA ALA A 533 -74.88 12.45 30.72
C ALA A 533 -73.81 12.55 31.82
N THR A 534 -72.58 12.91 31.46
CA THR A 534 -71.47 13.18 32.39
C THR A 534 -71.52 14.61 32.94
N CYS A 535 -72.16 15.52 32.23
CA CYS A 535 -72.48 16.89 32.63
C CYS A 535 -73.81 17.28 31.90
N GLY A 536 -74.80 17.87 32.59
CA GLY A 536 -76.01 18.48 32.00
C GLY A 536 -77.36 17.90 32.44
N GLY A 537 -77.37 16.82 33.23
CA GLY A 537 -78.56 16.08 33.68
C GLY A 537 -78.80 14.79 32.88
N GLY A 538 -78.95 13.64 33.54
CA GLY A 538 -79.21 12.34 32.89
C GLY A 538 -80.06 11.35 33.70
N VAL A 539 -80.41 10.21 33.11
CA VAL A 539 -81.26 9.14 33.69
C VAL A 539 -80.51 7.80 33.62
N LYS A 540 -80.66 6.97 34.65
CA LYS A 540 -80.12 5.61 34.74
C LYS A 540 -81.25 4.57 34.79
N GLY A 541 -81.16 3.51 33.98
CA GLY A 541 -82.11 2.41 33.94
C GLY A 541 -81.48 1.06 34.30
N ARG A 542 -82.29 0.07 34.65
CA ARG A 542 -81.87 -1.34 34.72
C ARG A 542 -82.95 -2.26 34.16
N THR A 543 -82.56 -3.35 33.52
CA THR A 543 -83.47 -4.27 32.83
C THR A 543 -83.07 -5.71 33.12
N ARG A 544 -84.02 -6.64 33.01
CA ARG A 544 -83.77 -8.09 33.02
C ARG A 544 -84.42 -8.72 31.80
N VAL A 545 -83.79 -9.74 31.26
CA VAL A 545 -84.22 -10.38 30.01
C VAL A 545 -84.26 -11.90 30.21
N CYS A 546 -85.20 -12.57 29.53
CA CYS A 546 -85.33 -14.04 29.53
C CYS A 546 -84.23 -14.60 28.62
N ASN A 547 -82.98 -14.51 29.09
CA ASN A 547 -81.79 -14.84 28.32
C ASN A 547 -80.74 -15.63 29.12
N SER A 548 -81.12 -16.18 30.28
CA SER A 548 -80.23 -17.02 31.10
C SER A 548 -80.88 -18.36 31.42
N PRO A 549 -80.99 -19.26 30.43
CA PRO A 549 -80.71 -19.06 29.00
C PRO A 549 -81.93 -18.54 28.19
N GLU A 550 -81.78 -18.17 26.92
CA GLU A 550 -82.93 -17.96 26.01
C GLU A 550 -83.23 -19.27 25.25
N PRO A 551 -84.49 -19.68 25.03
CA PRO A 551 -84.77 -20.99 24.49
C PRO A 551 -84.46 -21.08 23.01
N GLN A 552 -83.52 -21.95 22.64
CA GLN A 552 -83.04 -22.11 21.27
C GLN A 552 -82.74 -23.57 20.95
N TYR A 553 -82.76 -23.93 19.67
CA TYR A 553 -82.38 -25.25 19.14
C TYR A 553 -83.15 -26.45 19.74
N GLY A 554 -84.38 -26.20 20.20
CA GLY A 554 -85.32 -27.21 20.69
C GLY A 554 -85.78 -27.08 22.14
N GLY A 555 -85.36 -26.07 22.91
CA GLY A 555 -85.76 -25.89 24.33
C GLY A 555 -86.93 -24.91 24.63
N LYS A 556 -87.36 -24.82 25.91
CA LYS A 556 -88.64 -24.23 26.43
C LYS A 556 -88.56 -22.77 26.97
N LYS A 557 -89.61 -21.91 26.87
CA LYS A 557 -89.65 -20.43 27.24
C LYS A 557 -89.79 -20.01 28.74
N CYS A 558 -89.31 -18.81 29.14
CA CYS A 558 -89.38 -18.25 30.54
C CYS A 558 -90.59 -17.30 30.87
N PRO A 559 -91.07 -17.20 32.13
CA PRO A 559 -92.27 -16.38 32.53
C PRO A 559 -92.07 -15.11 33.44
N GLY A 560 -92.41 -13.85 33.05
CA GLY A 560 -92.20 -12.56 33.80
C GLY A 560 -91.97 -11.22 32.99
N GLU A 561 -91.88 -10.02 33.64
CA GLU A 561 -91.69 -8.62 33.09
C GLU A 561 -90.24 -8.05 33.17
N THR A 562 -89.83 -7.10 32.30
CA THR A 562 -88.41 -6.86 31.89
C THR A 562 -87.67 -5.53 32.23
N ASN A 563 -88.25 -4.36 32.61
CA ASN A 563 -87.50 -3.06 32.75
C ASN A 563 -87.79 -2.21 34.03
N ASP A 564 -86.84 -1.34 34.48
CA ASP A 564 -86.87 -0.44 35.69
C ASP A 564 -85.98 0.86 35.54
N SER A 565 -86.28 2.06 36.12
CA SER A 565 -85.51 3.35 35.87
C SER A 565 -85.48 4.46 37.00
N ASP A 566 -84.44 5.35 37.05
CA ASP A 566 -84.13 6.44 38.06
C ASP A 566 -83.17 7.61 37.55
N ALA A 567 -82.93 8.77 38.21
CA ALA A 567 -82.21 9.98 37.64
C ALA A 567 -80.84 10.43 38.27
N CYS A 568 -79.95 11.19 37.55
CA CYS A 568 -78.54 11.55 37.95
C CYS A 568 -77.81 12.74 37.19
N ASN A 569 -76.60 13.17 37.64
CA ASN A 569 -75.57 14.16 37.11
C ASN A 569 -75.96 15.54 36.49
N LYS A 570 -75.97 16.66 37.23
CA LYS A 570 -76.55 17.99 36.80
C LYS A 570 -75.62 19.24 36.61
N GLN A 571 -74.42 19.18 36.00
CA GLN A 571 -73.49 20.37 35.78
C GLN A 571 -72.96 20.48 34.31
N GLU A 572 -72.36 21.56 33.74
CA GLU A 572 -71.98 21.72 32.27
C GLU A 572 -70.43 21.71 31.92
N CYS A 573 -69.98 21.64 30.64
CA CYS A 573 -68.55 21.36 30.17
C CYS A 573 -67.89 22.30 29.07
N PRO A 574 -66.52 22.43 28.92
CA PRO A 574 -65.75 23.37 27.99
C PRO A 574 -64.83 22.76 26.84
N ILE A 575 -64.24 23.56 25.88
CA ILE A 575 -63.54 23.18 24.59
C ILE A 575 -62.19 23.96 24.28
N ASP A 576 -61.15 23.35 23.63
CA ASP A 576 -59.82 23.91 23.18
C ASP A 576 -59.44 23.53 21.71
N GLY A 577 -58.77 24.41 20.95
CA GLY A 577 -58.59 24.38 19.47
C GLY A 577 -57.24 23.93 18.86
N CYS A 578 -56.12 23.87 19.59
CA CYS A 578 -54.83 23.34 19.04
C CYS A 578 -54.75 21.80 19.02
N LEU A 579 -55.78 21.11 19.53
CA LEU A 579 -55.88 19.64 19.54
C LEU A 579 -55.94 19.01 18.14
N SER A 580 -56.14 19.80 17.08
CA SER A 580 -56.16 19.33 15.68
C SER A 580 -54.80 19.41 14.96
N ASN A 581 -53.71 19.79 15.65
CA ASN A 581 -52.35 19.96 15.10
C ASN A 581 -52.28 20.68 13.73
N PRO A 582 -52.72 21.93 13.64
CA PRO A 582 -52.83 22.63 12.37
C PRO A 582 -51.53 23.28 11.86
N CYS A 583 -50.44 23.27 12.65
CA CYS A 583 -49.14 23.85 12.31
C CYS A 583 -48.16 22.81 11.78
N PHE A 584 -47.13 23.25 11.02
CA PHE A 584 -46.07 22.38 10.49
C PHE A 584 -45.28 21.70 11.62
N GLY A 585 -44.77 20.49 11.39
CA GLY A 585 -44.09 19.69 12.41
C GLY A 585 -42.90 20.43 13.03
N GLY A 586 -42.93 20.67 14.34
CA GLY A 586 -41.90 21.43 15.07
C GLY A 586 -42.17 22.93 15.23
N VAL A 587 -43.32 23.43 14.75
CA VAL A 587 -43.78 24.81 14.93
C VAL A 587 -44.76 24.90 16.11
N ASP A 588 -44.56 25.87 17.00
CA ASP A 588 -45.44 26.11 18.16
C ASP A 588 -46.86 26.55 17.71
N CYS A 589 -47.91 25.88 18.22
CA CYS A 589 -49.33 26.21 18.02
C CYS A 589 -49.90 26.89 19.26
N ASN A 590 -50.41 28.11 19.13
CA ASN A 590 -51.09 28.81 20.22
C ASN A 590 -52.60 28.79 19.99
N SER A 591 -53.38 28.21 20.91
CA SER A 591 -54.85 28.24 20.86
C SER A 591 -55.44 29.32 21.74
N ALA A 592 -56.45 30.00 21.22
CA ALA A 592 -57.23 30.98 21.96
C ALA A 592 -58.47 30.33 22.61
N PRO A 593 -59.02 30.92 23.70
CA PRO A 593 -60.17 30.38 24.43
C PRO A 593 -61.48 30.31 23.62
N ASP A 594 -61.52 30.92 22.44
CA ASP A 594 -62.63 30.85 21.48
C ASP A 594 -62.51 29.68 20.50
N GLY A 595 -61.43 28.89 20.59
CA GLY A 595 -61.15 27.75 19.73
C GLY A 595 -60.34 28.09 18.46
N SER A 596 -59.92 29.34 18.26
CA SER A 596 -59.01 29.73 17.17
C SER A 596 -57.53 29.40 17.49
N TRP A 597 -56.67 29.33 16.46
CA TRP A 597 -55.25 28.99 16.63
C TRP A 597 -54.34 29.77 15.68
N GLU A 598 -53.07 29.96 16.07
CA GLU A 598 -52.00 30.57 15.27
C GLU A 598 -50.71 29.74 15.35
N CYS A 599 -49.91 29.76 14.28
CA CYS A 599 -48.63 29.04 14.19
C CYS A 599 -47.45 29.99 14.30
N GLY A 600 -46.41 29.59 15.04
CA GLY A 600 -45.14 30.29 15.12
C GLY A 600 -44.29 30.24 13.83
N PRO A 601 -43.04 30.73 13.86
CA PRO A 601 -42.13 30.68 12.72
C PRO A 601 -41.70 29.24 12.40
N CYS A 602 -41.30 29.00 11.14
CA CYS A 602 -40.76 27.71 10.71
C CYS A 602 -39.47 27.32 11.46
N PRO A 603 -39.18 26.02 11.63
CA PRO A 603 -37.95 25.55 12.25
C PRO A 603 -36.70 25.96 11.44
N LEU A 604 -35.53 25.96 12.08
CA LEU A 604 -34.25 26.23 11.41
C LEU A 604 -34.02 25.25 10.24
N GLY A 605 -33.56 25.77 9.10
CA GLY A 605 -33.46 25.02 7.84
C GLY A 605 -34.72 25.08 6.96
N PHE A 606 -35.83 25.64 7.46
CA PHE A 606 -37.05 25.82 6.68
C PHE A 606 -37.47 27.29 6.58
N ARG A 607 -38.15 27.65 5.48
CA ARG A 607 -38.78 28.95 5.26
C ARG A 607 -40.27 28.78 4.99
N GLY A 608 -41.08 29.71 5.49
CA GLY A 608 -42.53 29.66 5.29
C GLY A 608 -43.32 30.42 6.34
N ASN A 609 -44.62 30.14 6.40
CA ASN A 609 -45.57 30.87 7.25
C ASN A 609 -45.99 30.10 8.52
N GLY A 610 -45.25 29.05 8.90
CA GLY A 610 -45.54 28.23 10.08
C GLY A 610 -46.60 27.14 9.87
N THR A 611 -47.50 27.30 8.88
CA THR A 611 -48.42 26.24 8.43
C THR A 611 -47.87 25.43 7.26
N HIS A 612 -47.12 26.09 6.38
CA HIS A 612 -46.40 25.48 5.28
C HIS A 612 -44.95 25.96 5.34
N CYS A 613 -44.03 25.02 5.56
CA CYS A 613 -42.59 25.27 5.66
C CYS A 613 -41.90 24.41 4.61
N GLU A 614 -41.04 25.04 3.81
CA GLU A 614 -40.25 24.40 2.74
C GLU A 614 -38.77 24.50 3.09
N ASP A 615 -37.99 23.50 2.66
CA ASP A 615 -36.54 23.45 2.88
C ASP A 615 -35.83 24.69 2.28
N VAL A 616 -34.79 25.14 2.97
CA VAL A 616 -33.95 26.25 2.55
C VAL A 616 -32.69 25.68 1.92
N ASN A 617 -32.50 25.91 0.61
CA ASN A 617 -31.24 25.55 -0.02
C ASN A 617 -30.10 26.50 0.42
N GLU A 618 -29.34 26.13 1.46
CA GLU A 618 -28.24 26.97 1.93
C GLU A 618 -27.09 27.06 0.91
N CYS A 619 -26.88 26.02 0.10
CA CYS A 619 -25.83 25.98 -0.94
C CYS A 619 -26.01 27.04 -2.02
N ASP A 620 -27.26 27.37 -2.38
CA ASP A 620 -27.56 28.45 -3.34
C ASP A 620 -27.44 29.84 -2.69
N MET A 621 -27.75 29.92 -1.39
CA MET A 621 -27.83 31.20 -0.66
C MET A 621 -26.47 31.69 -0.15
N VAL A 622 -25.51 30.78 0.06
CA VAL A 622 -24.12 31.11 0.43
C VAL A 622 -23.19 30.31 -0.48
N SER A 623 -22.62 30.97 -1.47
CA SER A 623 -21.89 30.30 -2.56
C SER A 623 -20.44 29.93 -2.23
N ASP A 624 -19.93 30.28 -1.05
CA ASP A 624 -18.57 30.04 -0.57
C ASP A 624 -18.53 29.19 0.72
N ILE A 625 -19.59 28.40 0.97
CA ILE A 625 -19.63 27.47 2.11
C ILE A 625 -18.58 26.36 1.94
N CYS A 626 -18.57 25.72 0.77
CA CYS A 626 -17.71 24.57 0.48
C CYS A 626 -16.59 24.97 -0.49
N PHE A 627 -15.48 24.22 -0.43
CA PHE A 627 -14.35 24.44 -1.31
C PHE A 627 -14.75 24.21 -2.77
N LYS A 628 -14.25 25.06 -3.67
CA LYS A 628 -14.48 24.95 -5.11
C LYS A 628 -13.23 24.37 -5.75
N ALA A 629 -13.37 23.20 -6.37
CA ALA A 629 -12.36 22.62 -7.25
C ALA A 629 -12.89 22.71 -8.69
N GLY A 630 -12.09 23.19 -9.64
CA GLY A 630 -12.50 23.33 -11.06
C GLY A 630 -13.73 24.23 -11.30
N GLY A 631 -14.04 25.16 -10.39
CA GLY A 631 -15.18 26.07 -10.51
C GLY A 631 -16.56 25.52 -10.10
N ALA A 632 -16.69 24.22 -9.80
CA ALA A 632 -17.94 23.62 -9.34
C ALA A 632 -18.12 23.72 -7.80
N SER A 633 -19.34 24.04 -7.35
CA SER A 633 -19.67 24.11 -5.91
C SER A 633 -19.87 22.71 -5.35
N ARG A 634 -19.00 22.28 -4.41
CA ARG A 634 -19.05 20.95 -3.77
C ARG A 634 -19.99 20.89 -2.56
N CYS A 635 -21.04 21.71 -2.57
CA CYS A 635 -22.05 21.81 -1.51
C CYS A 635 -23.28 20.97 -1.85
N ILE A 636 -23.72 20.12 -0.92
CA ILE A 636 -24.92 19.30 -1.07
C ILE A 636 -25.99 19.81 -0.11
N ASN A 637 -27.11 20.23 -0.69
CA ASN A 637 -28.31 20.59 0.07
C ASN A 637 -29.02 19.34 0.60
N THR A 638 -29.48 19.40 1.83
CA THR A 638 -30.19 18.32 2.53
C THR A 638 -31.52 18.85 3.05
N ASP A 639 -32.55 18.00 3.18
CA ASP A 639 -33.84 18.40 3.76
C ASP A 639 -33.94 17.87 5.21
N PRO A 640 -33.63 18.68 6.25
CA PRO A 640 -33.16 20.07 6.23
C PRO A 640 -31.65 20.28 6.38
N GLY A 641 -31.13 21.38 5.84
CA GLY A 641 -29.77 21.89 6.05
C GLY A 641 -28.80 21.62 4.89
N PHE A 642 -27.49 21.64 5.16
CA PHE A 642 -26.48 21.39 4.15
C PHE A 642 -25.28 20.58 4.71
N HIS A 643 -24.54 19.96 3.81
CA HIS A 643 -23.19 19.48 4.11
C HIS A 643 -22.25 19.67 2.92
N CYS A 644 -20.98 19.89 3.22
CA CYS A 644 -19.92 19.90 2.21
C CYS A 644 -19.42 18.47 1.95
N LEU A 645 -19.02 18.22 0.71
CA LEU A 645 -18.17 17.07 0.40
C LEU A 645 -16.80 17.20 1.07
N SER A 646 -16.09 16.09 1.23
CA SER A 646 -14.70 16.11 1.67
C SER A 646 -13.85 16.96 0.73
N CYS A 647 -12.72 17.48 1.25
CA CYS A 647 -11.73 18.10 0.40
C CYS A 647 -11.33 17.14 -0.74
N PRO A 648 -11.15 17.65 -1.96
CA PRO A 648 -10.74 16.83 -3.10
C PRO A 648 -9.37 16.16 -2.84
N PRO A 649 -8.99 15.15 -3.63
CA PRO A 649 -7.64 14.59 -3.61
C PRO A 649 -6.57 15.69 -3.62
N ARG A 650 -5.43 15.46 -2.96
CA ARG A 650 -4.32 16.43 -2.78
C ARG A 650 -4.64 17.61 -1.86
N TYR A 651 -5.82 17.65 -1.24
CA TYR A 651 -6.18 18.65 -0.25
C TYR A 651 -6.70 18.00 1.03
N LYS A 652 -6.32 18.58 2.17
CA LYS A 652 -6.81 18.20 3.50
C LYS A 652 -7.58 19.35 4.13
N GLY A 653 -8.59 19.04 4.93
CA GLY A 653 -9.36 20.11 5.56
C GLY A 653 -10.58 19.64 6.31
N THR A 654 -11.37 20.61 6.75
CA THR A 654 -12.61 20.35 7.47
C THR A 654 -13.73 19.94 6.51
N GLN A 655 -14.74 19.23 7.03
CA GLN A 655 -15.96 18.91 6.28
C GLN A 655 -17.17 19.52 7.01
N PRO A 656 -17.53 20.78 6.73
CA PRO A 656 -18.63 21.45 7.41
C PRO A 656 -19.98 20.84 7.09
N PHE A 657 -20.83 20.76 8.11
CA PHE A 657 -22.26 20.47 7.99
C PHE A 657 -23.03 21.40 8.93
N GLY A 658 -24.30 21.68 8.61
CA GLY A 658 -25.11 22.58 9.43
C GLY A 658 -26.53 22.70 8.93
N MET A 659 -27.37 23.36 9.74
CA MET A 659 -28.76 23.67 9.38
C MET A 659 -28.98 25.18 9.49
N GLY A 660 -29.58 25.77 8.46
CA GLY A 660 -29.87 27.19 8.38
C GLY A 660 -28.73 28.05 7.85
N VAL A 661 -29.12 29.16 7.23
CA VAL A 661 -28.23 30.10 6.53
C VAL A 661 -27.18 30.75 7.47
N GLU A 662 -27.49 30.91 8.76
CA GLU A 662 -26.52 31.48 9.72
C GLU A 662 -25.38 30.52 10.04
N ALA A 663 -25.66 29.21 10.13
CA ALA A 663 -24.63 28.18 10.29
C ALA A 663 -23.76 28.09 9.04
N ALA A 664 -24.38 28.17 7.85
CA ALA A 664 -23.69 28.20 6.56
C ALA A 664 -22.70 29.36 6.41
N LYS A 665 -23.04 30.55 6.92
CA LYS A 665 -22.13 31.72 6.88
C LYS A 665 -20.93 31.61 7.82
N LYS A 666 -21.08 30.87 8.92
CA LYS A 666 -20.07 30.76 9.99
C LYS A 666 -19.11 29.60 9.77
N ASN A 667 -19.61 28.46 9.30
CA ASN A 667 -18.86 27.21 9.19
C ASN A 667 -18.49 26.96 7.73
N LYS A 668 -17.46 27.65 7.24
CA LYS A 668 -16.93 27.48 5.88
C LYS A 668 -15.86 26.40 5.84
N GLN A 669 -15.80 25.70 4.72
CA GLN A 669 -14.81 24.69 4.44
C GLN A 669 -13.49 25.37 4.09
N VAL A 670 -12.42 24.90 4.73
CA VAL A 670 -11.05 25.29 4.40
C VAL A 670 -10.32 24.01 4.03
N CYS A 671 -9.87 23.94 2.77
CA CYS A 671 -9.04 22.88 2.24
C CYS A 671 -7.66 23.46 1.96
N GLU A 672 -6.64 22.90 2.61
CA GLU A 672 -5.23 23.24 2.42
C GLU A 672 -4.57 22.17 1.54
N PRO A 673 -3.65 22.54 0.66
CA PRO A 673 -2.92 21.57 -0.15
C PRO A 673 -2.11 20.64 0.76
N GLU A 674 -2.20 19.34 0.48
CA GLU A 674 -1.47 18.32 1.23
C GLU A 674 0.02 18.36 0.88
N ASN A 675 0.90 18.20 1.87
CA ASN A 675 2.33 18.08 1.64
C ASN A 675 2.91 17.08 2.64
N PRO A 676 3.04 15.79 2.27
CA PRO A 676 3.45 14.74 3.20
C PRO A 676 4.83 14.98 3.86
N CYS A 677 5.73 15.70 3.19
CA CYS A 677 7.04 16.05 3.72
C CYS A 677 6.96 17.13 4.83
N LYS A 678 6.24 18.24 4.57
CA LYS A 678 6.04 19.31 5.56
C LYS A 678 5.15 18.85 6.72
N ASP A 679 4.18 18.01 6.42
CA ASP A 679 3.22 17.46 7.37
C ASP A 679 3.78 16.32 8.22
N LYS A 680 4.95 15.77 7.82
CA LYS A 680 5.60 14.61 8.44
C LYS A 680 4.70 13.38 8.50
N THR A 681 3.90 13.19 7.46
CA THR A 681 3.02 12.02 7.27
C THR A 681 3.61 11.00 6.29
N HIS A 682 4.81 11.28 5.74
CA HIS A 682 5.55 10.36 4.88
C HIS A 682 6.07 9.12 5.64
N ASN A 683 6.30 8.03 4.91
CA ASN A 683 6.86 6.76 5.40
C ASN A 683 8.33 6.53 5.00
N CYS A 684 9.03 7.57 4.54
CA CYS A 684 10.46 7.48 4.21
C CYS A 684 11.35 6.98 5.38
N HIS A 685 12.44 6.26 5.06
CA HIS A 685 13.39 5.74 6.03
C HIS A 685 13.98 6.85 6.94
N ARG A 686 14.41 6.51 8.16
CA ARG A 686 15.08 7.47 9.06
C ARG A 686 16.34 8.13 8.46
N SER A 687 17.03 7.40 7.59
CA SER A 687 18.25 7.84 6.89
C SER A 687 17.94 8.30 5.46
N SER A 688 16.70 8.65 5.18
CA SER A 688 16.26 9.24 3.92
C SER A 688 15.74 10.66 4.14
N GLU A 689 15.54 11.36 3.04
CA GLU A 689 14.88 12.64 2.96
C GLU A 689 13.57 12.49 2.17
N CYS A 690 12.52 13.14 2.67
CA CYS A 690 11.27 13.26 1.94
C CYS A 690 11.38 14.43 0.99
N ILE A 691 11.34 14.15 -0.31
CA ILE A 691 11.43 15.15 -1.36
C ILE A 691 10.03 15.35 -1.92
N TYR A 692 9.51 16.57 -1.76
CA TYR A 692 8.26 16.97 -2.38
C TYR A 692 8.51 17.19 -3.88
N ILE A 693 7.71 16.54 -4.73
CA ILE A 693 7.84 16.64 -6.19
C ILE A 693 6.97 17.79 -6.67
N SER A 694 5.65 17.61 -6.65
CA SER A 694 4.68 18.63 -7.01
C SER A 694 3.36 18.38 -6.27
N HIS A 695 2.51 19.41 -6.25
CA HIS A 695 1.13 19.25 -5.78
C HIS A 695 0.34 18.33 -6.70
N PHE A 696 0.64 18.36 -8.00
CA PHE A 696 -0.08 17.66 -9.06
C PHE A 696 0.64 16.39 -9.56
N SER A 697 1.79 16.01 -9.00
CA SER A 697 2.49 14.78 -9.40
C SER A 697 1.90 13.55 -8.71
N GLU A 698 1.94 12.39 -9.38
CA GLU A 698 1.66 11.09 -8.76
C GLU A 698 2.90 10.20 -8.76
N PRO A 699 3.51 9.90 -7.60
CA PRO A 699 3.19 10.39 -6.25
C PRO A 699 3.57 11.87 -6.00
N MET A 700 2.97 12.50 -4.97
CA MET A 700 3.27 13.90 -4.58
C MET A 700 4.67 14.09 -3.96
N TYR A 701 5.27 13.00 -3.49
CA TYR A 701 6.60 12.99 -2.89
C TYR A 701 7.33 11.69 -3.22
N LYS A 702 8.66 11.75 -3.18
CA LYS A 702 9.56 10.60 -3.20
C LYS A 702 10.43 10.57 -1.95
N CYS A 703 10.95 9.39 -1.64
CA CYS A 703 11.93 9.20 -0.58
C CYS A 703 13.29 8.95 -1.24
N GLU A 704 14.31 9.69 -0.83
CA GLU A 704 15.68 9.49 -1.32
C GLU A 704 16.62 9.28 -0.14
N CYS A 705 17.50 8.29 -0.22
CA CYS A 705 18.46 8.04 0.84
C CYS A 705 19.42 9.25 0.99
N ARG A 706 19.69 9.64 2.23
CA ARG A 706 20.63 10.73 2.51
C ARG A 706 22.03 10.30 2.09
N ILE A 707 22.87 11.29 1.78
CA ILE A 707 24.27 11.09 1.41
C ILE A 707 25.01 10.20 2.42
N GLY A 708 25.76 9.22 1.91
CA GLY A 708 26.39 8.13 2.67
C GLY A 708 25.46 6.97 3.00
N TYR A 709 24.29 6.94 2.36
CA TYR A 709 23.39 5.81 2.36
C TYR A 709 22.82 5.59 0.95
N ALA A 710 22.54 4.33 0.63
CA ALA A 710 21.93 3.89 -0.62
C ALA A 710 20.72 2.99 -0.36
N GLY A 711 19.75 2.96 -1.29
CA GLY A 711 18.51 2.22 -1.13
C GLY A 711 17.35 2.77 -1.96
N ASP A 712 16.16 2.25 -1.73
CA ASP A 712 14.91 2.69 -2.38
C ASP A 712 14.24 3.90 -1.67
N GLY A 713 14.92 4.49 -0.68
CA GLY A 713 14.42 5.60 0.13
C GLY A 713 13.51 5.20 1.28
N PHE A 714 12.79 4.09 1.17
CA PHE A 714 12.03 3.48 2.28
C PHE A 714 12.93 2.62 3.17
N ILE A 715 13.98 2.07 2.58
CA ILE A 715 15.04 1.32 3.24
C ILE A 715 16.37 1.87 2.72
N CYS A 716 17.24 2.28 3.64
CA CYS A 716 18.58 2.77 3.28
C CYS A 716 19.66 2.04 4.08
N GLY A 717 20.68 1.55 3.38
CA GLY A 717 21.91 0.95 3.92
C GLY A 717 23.09 1.90 3.83
N GLU A 718 24.19 1.55 4.48
CA GLU A 718 25.46 2.29 4.38
C GLU A 718 26.02 2.22 2.95
N ASP A 719 26.51 3.35 2.47
CA ASP A 719 27.20 3.54 1.20
C ASP A 719 28.50 4.32 1.52
N SER A 720 29.66 3.68 1.37
CA SER A 720 30.94 4.23 1.83
C SER A 720 31.66 5.10 0.82
N ASP A 721 31.53 4.80 -0.46
CA ASP A 721 32.16 5.46 -1.59
C ASP A 721 31.19 6.36 -2.38
N LEU A 722 29.93 6.44 -1.94
CA LEU A 722 28.93 7.42 -2.36
C LEU A 722 28.48 7.25 -3.82
N ASP A 723 28.57 6.06 -4.37
CA ASP A 723 28.21 5.78 -5.76
C ASP A 723 26.74 5.34 -5.93
N GLY A 724 25.99 5.33 -4.82
CA GLY A 724 24.59 4.94 -4.78
C GLY A 724 24.36 3.45 -4.61
N TRP A 725 25.38 2.61 -4.44
CA TRP A 725 25.21 1.19 -4.14
C TRP A 725 25.56 0.89 -2.68
N PRO A 726 24.70 0.14 -1.96
CA PRO A 726 24.95 -0.14 -0.56
C PRO A 726 26.02 -1.21 -0.40
N ASN A 727 26.83 -1.10 0.65
CA ASN A 727 27.90 -2.05 0.97
C ASN A 727 27.42 -3.50 1.21
N GLN A 728 26.11 -3.68 1.39
CA GLN A 728 25.43 -4.95 1.68
C GLN A 728 24.08 -4.99 0.97
N ASN A 729 23.63 -6.20 0.62
CA ASN A 729 22.28 -6.40 0.08
C ASN A 729 21.22 -5.92 1.09
N LEU A 730 20.27 -5.11 0.62
CA LEU A 730 19.16 -4.58 1.39
C LEU A 730 17.87 -5.35 1.09
N VAL A 731 16.91 -5.28 2.00
CA VAL A 731 15.59 -5.93 1.87
C VAL A 731 14.56 -5.00 1.25
N CYS A 732 14.94 -4.32 0.16
CA CYS A 732 14.04 -3.46 -0.59
C CYS A 732 12.87 -4.24 -1.21
N GLY A 733 11.82 -3.53 -1.61
CA GLY A 733 10.68 -4.15 -2.31
C GLY A 733 11.15 -4.96 -3.54
N ALA A 734 10.45 -6.04 -3.89
CA ALA A 734 10.82 -6.94 -5.00
C ALA A 734 10.93 -6.22 -6.38
N ASN A 735 10.45 -4.98 -6.46
CA ASN A 735 10.49 -4.11 -7.66
C ASN A 735 11.63 -3.07 -7.64
N ALA A 736 12.44 -2.98 -6.57
CA ALA A 736 13.57 -2.04 -6.53
C ALA A 736 14.73 -2.58 -7.38
N THR A 737 14.84 -2.07 -8.61
CA THR A 737 15.86 -2.48 -9.60
C THR A 737 17.26 -1.98 -9.26
N TYR A 738 17.37 -0.79 -8.65
CA TYR A 738 18.63 -0.07 -8.40
C TYR A 738 18.85 0.20 -6.90
N HIS A 739 20.11 0.38 -6.49
CA HIS A 739 20.52 0.85 -5.15
C HIS A 739 20.22 -0.08 -3.96
N CYS A 740 19.84 -1.34 -4.18
CA CYS A 740 19.50 -2.29 -3.11
C CYS A 740 20.36 -3.57 -3.09
N LYS A 741 21.14 -3.81 -4.14
CA LYS A 741 22.10 -4.92 -4.19
C LYS A 741 23.42 -4.47 -3.60
N LYS A 742 24.16 -5.44 -3.07
CA LYS A 742 25.52 -5.22 -2.59
C LYS A 742 26.38 -4.68 -3.73
N ASP A 743 27.04 -3.58 -3.46
CA ASP A 743 28.15 -3.04 -4.22
C ASP A 743 29.25 -4.11 -4.48
N ASN A 744 29.73 -4.14 -5.73
CA ASN A 744 30.74 -5.07 -6.22
C ASN A 744 32.17 -4.50 -6.11
N CYS A 745 32.33 -3.19 -5.90
CA CYS A 745 33.57 -2.51 -5.54
C CYS A 745 33.43 -1.53 -4.34
N PRO A 746 33.17 -2.01 -3.09
CA PRO A 746 32.73 -1.18 -1.94
C PRO A 746 33.60 -0.02 -1.43
N ASN A 747 34.76 0.25 -2.04
CA ASN A 747 35.64 1.37 -1.67
C ASN A 747 36.11 2.18 -2.88
N LEU A 748 35.55 1.93 -4.07
CA LEU A 748 35.91 2.57 -5.31
C LEU A 748 34.62 2.87 -6.07
N PRO A 749 34.24 4.15 -6.25
CA PRO A 749 32.99 4.49 -6.90
C PRO A 749 32.90 3.90 -8.32
N ASN A 750 31.87 3.09 -8.55
CA ASN A 750 31.57 2.49 -9.83
C ASN A 750 30.05 2.33 -9.98
N SER A 751 29.36 3.46 -9.96
CA SER A 751 27.90 3.55 -9.91
C SER A 751 27.16 2.76 -11.01
N GLY A 752 27.82 2.40 -12.11
CA GLY A 752 27.27 1.54 -13.17
C GLY A 752 27.26 0.05 -12.83
N GLN A 753 28.05 -0.37 -11.84
CA GLN A 753 28.19 -1.74 -11.36
C GLN A 753 28.51 -2.74 -12.48
N GLU A 754 29.21 -2.29 -13.52
CA GLU A 754 29.69 -3.16 -14.59
C GLU A 754 30.56 -4.29 -13.98
N ASP A 755 30.31 -5.51 -14.46
CA ASP A 755 30.86 -6.80 -14.00
C ASP A 755 30.76 -7.74 -15.20
N PHE A 756 31.76 -7.67 -16.08
CA PHE A 756 31.72 -8.23 -17.42
C PHE A 756 31.70 -9.77 -17.37
N ASP A 757 32.56 -10.38 -16.56
CA ASP A 757 32.65 -11.84 -16.41
C ASP A 757 31.66 -12.45 -15.39
N LYS A 758 31.03 -11.62 -14.56
CA LYS A 758 29.99 -11.98 -13.57
C LYS A 758 30.51 -12.83 -12.42
N ASP A 759 31.76 -12.63 -12.01
CA ASP A 759 32.32 -13.28 -10.84
C ASP A 759 31.91 -12.61 -9.51
N GLY A 760 31.32 -11.40 -9.61
CA GLY A 760 30.81 -10.60 -8.50
C GLY A 760 31.78 -9.54 -7.96
N GLN A 761 32.96 -9.41 -8.57
CA GLN A 761 33.85 -8.26 -8.50
C GLN A 761 33.55 -7.34 -9.70
N GLY A 762 33.51 -6.03 -9.50
CA GLY A 762 33.17 -5.10 -10.58
C GLY A 762 34.39 -4.70 -11.40
N ASP A 763 34.19 -4.38 -12.67
CA ASP A 763 35.26 -4.01 -13.63
C ASP A 763 36.14 -2.85 -13.12
N ALA A 764 35.60 -1.98 -12.26
CA ALA A 764 36.38 -0.88 -11.71
C ALA A 764 37.49 -1.33 -10.74
N CYS A 765 37.29 -2.45 -10.05
CA CYS A 765 38.20 -2.96 -9.02
C CYS A 765 38.66 -4.40 -9.29
N ASP A 766 38.29 -4.99 -10.42
CA ASP A 766 38.91 -6.22 -10.91
C ASP A 766 40.34 -5.95 -11.43
N GLN A 767 41.11 -7.02 -11.58
CA GLN A 767 42.43 -7.01 -12.20
C GLN A 767 42.43 -7.75 -13.55
N ASP A 768 41.36 -8.47 -13.86
CA ASP A 768 41.18 -9.32 -15.04
C ASP A 768 39.67 -9.35 -15.36
N ASP A 769 39.16 -8.27 -15.96
CA ASP A 769 37.71 -7.98 -16.14
C ASP A 769 36.97 -9.07 -16.95
N ASP A 770 37.68 -9.86 -17.76
CA ASP A 770 37.13 -10.93 -18.59
C ASP A 770 37.59 -12.34 -18.20
N ASN A 771 38.34 -12.45 -17.10
CA ASN A 771 38.85 -13.68 -16.49
C ASN A 771 39.60 -14.58 -17.49
N ASP A 772 40.37 -13.98 -18.41
CA ASP A 772 41.12 -14.70 -19.44
C ASP A 772 42.55 -15.13 -19.00
N GLY A 773 42.99 -14.61 -17.85
CA GLY A 773 44.26 -14.88 -17.21
C GLY A 773 45.39 -13.91 -17.60
N ILE A 774 45.11 -12.91 -18.42
CA ILE A 774 45.90 -11.70 -18.60
C ILE A 774 45.39 -10.65 -17.60
N VAL A 775 46.16 -9.59 -17.37
CA VAL A 775 45.77 -8.53 -16.41
C VAL A 775 45.45 -7.33 -17.26
N ASP A 776 44.39 -6.57 -16.99
CA ASP A 776 43.84 -5.54 -17.87
C ASP A 776 44.88 -4.55 -18.40
N GLU A 777 45.83 -4.11 -17.55
CA GLU A 777 46.92 -3.21 -17.94
C GLU A 777 47.85 -3.77 -19.04
N ARG A 778 47.82 -5.08 -19.28
CA ARG A 778 48.59 -5.81 -20.28
C ARG A 778 47.70 -6.52 -21.29
N ASP A 779 46.39 -6.40 -21.13
CA ASP A 779 45.39 -6.98 -22.01
C ASP A 779 45.05 -5.99 -23.11
N ASN A 780 45.15 -6.42 -24.36
CA ASN A 780 44.72 -5.62 -25.51
C ASN A 780 43.21 -5.74 -25.82
N CYS A 781 42.48 -6.58 -25.08
CA CYS A 781 41.03 -6.63 -25.05
C CYS A 781 40.50 -6.88 -23.62
N PRO A 782 40.65 -5.93 -22.68
CA PRO A 782 40.31 -6.13 -21.27
C PRO A 782 38.88 -6.64 -21.01
N LEU A 783 37.94 -6.27 -21.87
CA LEU A 783 36.52 -6.64 -21.72
C LEU A 783 36.11 -7.77 -22.67
N MET A 784 37.02 -8.59 -23.20
CA MET A 784 36.71 -9.56 -24.25
C MET A 784 37.71 -10.73 -24.28
N TYR A 785 37.37 -11.82 -23.58
CA TYR A 785 38.25 -13.00 -23.37
C TYR A 785 39.11 -13.32 -24.59
N ASN A 786 40.41 -13.08 -24.58
CA ASN A 786 41.32 -13.32 -25.70
C ASN A 786 42.75 -13.73 -25.27
N PRO A 787 42.96 -14.91 -24.62
CA PRO A 787 44.24 -15.24 -23.97
C PRO A 787 45.47 -15.37 -24.88
N ARG A 788 45.27 -15.26 -26.19
CA ARG A 788 46.33 -15.29 -27.21
C ARG A 788 46.85 -13.91 -27.56
N GLN A 789 46.13 -12.84 -27.23
CA GLN A 789 46.54 -11.44 -27.46
C GLN A 789 46.99 -11.23 -28.91
N PHE A 790 46.17 -11.70 -29.85
CA PHE A 790 46.42 -11.46 -31.28
C PHE A 790 46.01 -10.04 -31.60
N ASP A 791 46.87 -9.36 -32.36
CA ASP A 791 46.75 -7.96 -32.76
C ASP A 791 47.52 -7.85 -34.10
N PHE A 792 46.75 -7.71 -35.18
CA PHE A 792 47.24 -7.78 -36.54
C PHE A 792 47.99 -6.53 -36.98
N ASP A 793 47.43 -5.35 -36.72
CA ASP A 793 47.90 -4.04 -37.20
C ASP A 793 48.71 -3.25 -36.15
N LYS A 794 48.71 -3.69 -34.90
CA LYS A 794 49.52 -3.20 -33.77
C LYS A 794 49.13 -1.81 -33.30
N ASP A 795 47.84 -1.62 -33.13
CA ASP A 795 47.26 -0.41 -32.56
C ASP A 795 47.00 -0.53 -31.04
N ASP A 796 47.47 -1.62 -30.43
CA ASP A 796 47.29 -2.00 -29.03
C ASP A 796 45.85 -2.44 -28.67
N VAL A 797 44.98 -2.67 -29.66
CA VAL A 797 43.67 -3.31 -29.54
C VAL A 797 43.72 -4.72 -30.17
N GLY A 798 43.21 -5.73 -29.48
CA GLY A 798 43.29 -7.11 -29.97
C GLY A 798 42.23 -7.45 -31.03
N ASP A 799 42.56 -8.34 -31.97
CA ASP A 799 41.71 -8.77 -33.10
C ASP A 799 40.27 -9.17 -32.73
N ARG A 800 40.03 -9.51 -31.46
CA ARG A 800 38.76 -10.05 -30.95
C ARG A 800 37.79 -8.96 -30.47
N CYS A 801 38.33 -7.81 -30.08
CA CYS A 801 37.60 -6.62 -29.65
C CYS A 801 37.81 -5.44 -30.60
N ASP A 802 38.70 -5.59 -31.58
CA ASP A 802 38.95 -4.59 -32.61
C ASP A 802 37.80 -4.52 -33.63
N ASN A 803 37.18 -3.35 -33.75
CA ASN A 803 36.13 -3.03 -34.71
C ASN A 803 36.67 -2.68 -36.11
N CYS A 804 37.99 -2.54 -36.26
CA CYS A 804 38.70 -2.50 -37.53
C CYS A 804 39.98 -3.36 -37.51
N PRO A 805 39.86 -4.72 -37.50
CA PRO A 805 40.97 -5.68 -37.31
C PRO A 805 42.21 -5.61 -38.22
N TYR A 806 42.22 -4.70 -39.19
CA TYR A 806 43.28 -4.57 -40.17
C TYR A 806 43.76 -3.12 -40.37
N GLU A 807 43.14 -2.13 -39.71
CA GLU A 807 43.40 -0.71 -39.89
C GLU A 807 43.57 -0.01 -38.53
N HIS A 808 44.78 0.43 -38.23
CA HIS A 808 45.16 0.94 -36.91
C HIS A 808 44.23 2.06 -36.39
N ASN A 809 43.46 1.79 -35.33
CA ASN A 809 42.49 2.70 -34.72
C ASN A 809 42.31 2.48 -33.20
N PRO A 810 43.31 2.85 -32.37
CA PRO A 810 43.29 2.56 -30.92
C PRO A 810 42.09 3.14 -30.15
N ALA A 811 41.47 4.18 -30.69
CA ALA A 811 40.30 4.83 -30.09
C ALA A 811 38.98 4.08 -30.34
N GLN A 812 38.97 3.14 -31.29
CA GLN A 812 37.83 2.27 -31.60
C GLN A 812 36.52 3.06 -31.81
N ILE A 813 36.62 4.24 -32.39
CA ILE A 813 35.48 5.12 -32.67
C ILE A 813 34.58 4.43 -33.71
N ASP A 814 33.29 4.40 -33.42
CA ASP A 814 32.23 3.82 -34.24
C ASP A 814 31.02 4.77 -34.13
N THR A 815 30.90 5.67 -35.10
CA THR A 815 29.95 6.79 -35.08
C THR A 815 28.49 6.32 -35.07
N ASP A 816 28.14 5.32 -35.88
CA ASP A 816 26.78 4.76 -35.96
C ASP A 816 26.52 3.57 -35.03
N HIS A 817 27.55 3.10 -34.32
CA HIS A 817 27.52 2.00 -33.35
C HIS A 817 27.09 0.66 -33.97
N ASN A 818 27.43 0.42 -35.23
CA ASN A 818 27.08 -0.81 -35.93
C ASN A 818 28.07 -1.98 -35.69
N GLY A 819 29.20 -1.70 -35.03
CA GLY A 819 30.28 -2.64 -34.72
C GLY A 819 31.44 -2.64 -35.72
N GLU A 820 31.41 -1.81 -36.76
CA GLU A 820 32.49 -1.52 -37.71
C GLU A 820 33.02 -0.11 -37.42
N GLY A 821 34.31 0.02 -37.11
CA GLY A 821 34.88 1.30 -36.73
C GLY A 821 35.03 2.29 -37.90
N ASP A 822 35.08 3.59 -37.56
CA ASP A 822 35.21 4.69 -38.52
C ASP A 822 36.45 4.55 -39.43
N ALA A 823 37.51 3.90 -38.94
CA ALA A 823 38.77 3.75 -39.66
C ALA A 823 38.66 2.85 -40.89
N CYS A 824 37.75 1.88 -40.89
CA CYS A 824 37.55 0.91 -41.95
C CYS A 824 36.19 1.04 -42.66
N ALA A 825 35.24 1.78 -42.05
CA ALA A 825 33.96 2.11 -42.65
C ALA A 825 34.09 3.09 -43.82
N ILE A 826 33.29 2.87 -44.87
CA ILE A 826 33.20 3.74 -46.06
C ILE A 826 32.08 4.78 -45.98
N ASP A 827 31.24 4.62 -44.96
CA ASP A 827 30.05 5.38 -44.59
C ASP A 827 29.98 5.21 -43.06
N ILE A 828 30.46 6.21 -42.31
CA ILE A 828 30.70 6.09 -40.86
C ILE A 828 29.47 6.42 -40.02
N ASP A 829 28.54 7.22 -40.54
CA ASP A 829 27.31 7.61 -39.84
C ASP A 829 26.07 6.80 -40.30
N GLY A 830 26.24 5.95 -41.30
CA GLY A 830 25.28 4.93 -41.72
C GLY A 830 24.09 5.50 -42.49
N ASP A 831 24.25 6.66 -43.14
CA ASP A 831 23.17 7.37 -43.81
C ASP A 831 22.96 6.98 -45.29
N GLU A 832 23.74 6.00 -45.76
CA GLU A 832 23.84 5.48 -47.12
C GLU A 832 24.64 6.38 -48.09
N ILE A 833 25.33 7.39 -47.59
CA ILE A 833 26.18 8.32 -48.35
C ILE A 833 27.64 8.09 -47.96
N LEU A 834 28.48 7.91 -48.98
CA LEU A 834 29.89 7.60 -48.72
C LEU A 834 30.60 8.83 -48.13
N ASN A 835 31.52 8.64 -47.18
CA ASN A 835 32.27 9.70 -46.49
C ASN A 835 32.84 10.80 -47.40
N GLU A 836 33.29 10.44 -48.62
CA GLU A 836 33.87 11.42 -49.57
C GLU A 836 32.82 12.28 -50.30
N GLN A 837 31.57 11.86 -50.29
CA GLN A 837 30.43 12.51 -50.95
C GLN A 837 29.45 13.13 -49.96
N ASP A 838 29.63 12.82 -48.68
CA ASP A 838 28.82 13.29 -47.58
C ASP A 838 29.28 14.66 -47.09
N ASN A 839 28.34 15.60 -47.01
CA ASN A 839 28.57 16.94 -46.45
C ASN A 839 28.41 17.01 -44.92
N CYS A 840 27.97 15.93 -44.26
CA CYS A 840 28.03 15.74 -42.81
C CYS A 840 28.50 14.32 -42.42
N PRO A 841 29.78 13.97 -42.67
CA PRO A 841 30.28 12.60 -42.50
C PRO A 841 30.03 11.94 -41.15
N TYR A 842 29.82 12.70 -40.07
CA TYR A 842 29.66 12.18 -38.71
C TYR A 842 28.22 12.28 -38.18
N LEU A 843 27.28 12.78 -38.98
CA LEU A 843 25.91 13.06 -38.56
C LEU A 843 24.92 12.71 -39.66
N TYR A 844 24.15 11.65 -39.41
CA TYR A 844 23.15 11.11 -40.32
C TYR A 844 22.31 12.20 -41.01
N ASN A 845 22.48 12.36 -42.32
CA ASN A 845 21.76 13.37 -43.11
C ASN A 845 21.56 12.95 -44.57
N ASN A 846 20.78 11.90 -44.79
CA ASN A 846 20.46 11.36 -46.12
C ASN A 846 19.91 12.40 -47.14
N ASP A 847 19.32 13.51 -46.68
CA ASP A 847 18.82 14.57 -47.58
C ASP A 847 19.92 15.50 -48.14
N GLN A 848 21.13 15.47 -47.56
CA GLN A 848 22.31 16.27 -47.92
C GLN A 848 21.96 17.74 -48.12
N LYS A 849 21.05 18.26 -47.30
CA LYS A 849 20.62 19.64 -47.40
C LYS A 849 21.77 20.56 -46.99
N ASP A 850 22.10 21.49 -47.87
CA ASP A 850 23.14 22.51 -47.69
C ASP A 850 22.55 23.83 -48.20
N THR A 851 22.06 24.64 -47.26
CA THR A 851 21.24 25.83 -47.52
C THR A 851 22.07 27.00 -48.04
N ASP A 852 23.30 27.17 -47.56
CA ASP A 852 24.15 28.31 -47.89
C ASP A 852 25.31 27.98 -48.87
N MET A 853 25.44 26.71 -49.23
CA MET A 853 26.35 26.16 -50.24
C MET A 853 27.84 26.30 -49.88
N ASP A 854 28.18 26.15 -48.61
CA ASP A 854 29.56 26.20 -48.12
C ASP A 854 30.26 24.83 -48.15
N GLY A 855 29.49 23.76 -48.36
CA GLY A 855 29.96 22.38 -48.43
C GLY A 855 29.84 21.60 -47.13
N VAL A 856 29.28 22.20 -46.08
CA VAL A 856 28.88 21.56 -44.82
C VAL A 856 27.35 21.46 -44.81
N GLY A 857 26.81 20.29 -44.50
CA GLY A 857 25.35 20.10 -44.51
C GLY A 857 24.67 20.77 -43.30
N ASP A 858 23.42 21.19 -43.46
CA ASP A 858 22.64 21.91 -42.44
C ASP A 858 22.58 21.20 -41.07
N GLN A 859 22.72 19.86 -41.04
CA GLN A 859 22.66 19.06 -39.81
C GLN A 859 23.95 19.15 -38.97
N CYS A 860 25.08 19.44 -39.60
CA CYS A 860 26.39 19.53 -38.97
C CYS A 860 27.02 20.92 -39.12
N ASP A 861 26.33 21.85 -39.77
CA ASP A 861 26.74 23.23 -39.94
C ASP A 861 26.38 24.05 -38.69
N ASN A 862 27.38 24.63 -38.04
CA ASN A 862 27.21 25.55 -36.91
C ASN A 862 26.79 26.97 -37.31
N CYS A 863 26.67 27.26 -38.61
CA CYS A 863 26.03 28.45 -39.16
C CYS A 863 25.22 28.14 -40.45
N PRO A 864 24.10 27.39 -40.38
CA PRO A 864 23.33 26.86 -41.54
C PRO A 864 22.84 27.87 -42.59
N LEU A 865 22.97 29.17 -42.32
CA LEU A 865 22.49 30.26 -43.15
C LEU A 865 23.61 31.18 -43.66
N LEU A 866 24.87 30.97 -43.25
CA LEU A 866 26.00 31.86 -43.50
C LEU A 866 27.31 31.10 -43.77
N HIS A 867 27.64 30.98 -45.06
CA HIS A 867 28.79 30.24 -45.56
C HIS A 867 30.10 30.35 -44.74
N ASN A 868 30.51 29.24 -44.12
CA ASN A 868 31.66 29.09 -43.22
C ASN A 868 32.25 27.65 -43.26
N PRO A 869 32.90 27.24 -44.37
CA PRO A 869 33.35 25.85 -44.56
C PRO A 869 34.35 25.35 -43.51
N ASP A 870 35.02 26.28 -42.83
CA ASP A 870 36.00 26.04 -41.78
C ASP A 870 35.35 25.63 -40.45
N GLN A 871 34.04 25.88 -40.26
CA GLN A 871 33.25 25.59 -39.06
C GLN A 871 33.91 26.09 -37.76
N ALA A 872 34.70 27.17 -37.86
CA ALA A 872 35.43 27.73 -36.74
C ALA A 872 34.46 28.24 -35.66
N ASP A 873 34.67 27.77 -34.43
CA ASP A 873 33.94 28.18 -33.23
C ASP A 873 34.99 28.51 -32.15
N THR A 874 35.33 29.79 -32.03
CA THR A 874 36.45 30.26 -31.20
C THR A 874 36.14 30.16 -29.71
N ASP A 875 34.90 30.39 -29.30
CA ASP A 875 34.49 30.39 -27.91
C ASP A 875 33.64 29.19 -27.50
N ASN A 876 33.47 28.21 -28.37
CA ASN A 876 32.97 26.86 -28.07
C ASN A 876 31.52 26.87 -27.53
N ASP A 877 30.65 27.68 -28.13
CA ASP A 877 29.22 27.76 -27.81
C ASP A 877 28.32 27.00 -28.81
N LEU A 878 28.91 26.34 -29.81
CA LEU A 878 28.24 25.63 -30.92
C LEU A 878 27.65 26.56 -32.00
N VAL A 879 27.92 27.86 -31.93
CA VAL A 879 27.56 28.86 -32.95
C VAL A 879 28.85 29.29 -33.65
N GLY A 880 28.94 29.08 -34.96
CA GLY A 880 30.18 29.38 -35.69
C GLY A 880 30.52 30.89 -35.72
N ASP A 881 31.81 31.21 -35.80
CA ASP A 881 32.37 32.58 -35.77
C ASP A 881 31.72 33.54 -36.79
N GLN A 882 31.15 33.03 -37.91
CA GLN A 882 30.50 33.87 -38.93
C GLN A 882 29.09 34.32 -38.53
N CYS A 883 28.37 33.50 -37.76
CA CYS A 883 27.01 33.79 -37.30
C CYS A 883 26.95 34.22 -35.83
N ASP A 884 28.00 33.95 -35.06
CA ASP A 884 28.17 34.42 -33.69
C ASP A 884 28.37 35.94 -33.67
N ASN A 885 27.44 36.61 -32.99
CA ASN A 885 27.50 38.04 -32.74
C ASN A 885 27.60 38.38 -31.24
N ASN A 886 27.56 37.38 -30.36
CA ASN A 886 27.59 37.48 -28.90
C ASN A 886 26.52 38.44 -28.31
N GLN A 887 25.48 38.78 -29.07
CA GLN A 887 24.40 39.64 -28.57
C GLN A 887 23.32 38.74 -27.96
N ASP A 888 23.43 38.57 -26.66
CA ASP A 888 22.48 37.88 -25.80
C ASP A 888 22.06 38.91 -24.72
N ILE A 889 20.81 39.38 -24.78
CA ILE A 889 20.35 40.51 -23.95
C ILE A 889 19.82 40.08 -22.57
N ASP A 890 19.33 38.85 -22.44
CA ASP A 890 18.82 38.28 -21.19
C ASP A 890 19.78 37.29 -20.52
N GLU A 891 20.93 37.07 -21.14
CA GLU A 891 22.12 36.39 -20.63
C GLU A 891 21.87 34.89 -20.40
N ASP A 892 21.04 34.26 -21.21
CA ASP A 892 20.66 32.85 -21.08
C ASP A 892 21.57 31.89 -21.87
N GLY A 893 22.40 32.41 -22.78
CA GLY A 893 23.35 31.67 -23.59
C GLY A 893 22.98 31.57 -25.06
N HIS A 894 21.76 31.93 -25.43
CA HIS A 894 21.31 31.96 -26.82
C HIS A 894 21.34 33.39 -27.35
N GLN A 895 22.00 33.59 -28.50
CA GLN A 895 22.03 34.92 -29.11
C GLN A 895 20.66 35.35 -29.63
N ASN A 896 20.34 36.65 -29.60
CA ASN A 896 19.01 37.22 -29.88
C ASN A 896 18.35 36.76 -31.20
N ASN A 897 19.15 36.34 -32.19
CA ASN A 897 18.70 35.88 -33.51
C ASN A 897 18.45 34.37 -33.60
N LEU A 898 18.86 33.61 -32.59
CA LEU A 898 18.65 32.17 -32.44
C LEU A 898 17.75 31.84 -31.23
N ASP A 899 17.52 32.81 -30.35
CA ASP A 899 16.66 32.67 -29.19
C ASP A 899 15.16 32.75 -29.57
N ASN A 900 14.38 31.74 -29.16
CA ASN A 900 12.93 31.69 -29.34
C ASN A 900 12.16 32.59 -28.34
N CYS A 901 12.83 33.13 -27.32
CA CYS A 901 12.34 34.16 -26.40
C CYS A 901 13.39 35.27 -26.09
N PRO A 902 13.75 36.14 -27.07
CA PRO A 902 14.87 37.11 -26.99
C PRO A 902 14.92 38.13 -25.85
N TYR A 903 13.97 38.13 -24.92
CA TYR A 903 13.91 39.06 -23.79
C TYR A 903 13.54 38.37 -22.47
N VAL A 904 13.39 37.04 -22.46
CA VAL A 904 12.98 36.25 -21.31
C VAL A 904 13.85 34.99 -21.25
N ALA A 905 14.90 35.06 -20.44
CA ALA A 905 15.86 33.96 -20.28
C ALA A 905 15.22 32.58 -20.13
N ASN A 906 15.55 31.70 -21.07
CA ASN A 906 15.12 30.32 -21.19
C ASN A 906 16.21 29.49 -21.89
N SER A 907 17.35 29.31 -21.22
CA SER A 907 18.50 28.57 -21.71
C SER A 907 18.19 27.19 -22.29
N ASN A 908 17.10 26.53 -21.88
CA ASN A 908 16.69 25.22 -22.41
C ASN A 908 15.91 25.30 -23.73
N GLN A 909 15.52 26.50 -24.17
CA GLN A 909 14.79 26.79 -25.40
C GLN A 909 13.55 25.91 -25.62
N ALA A 910 12.89 25.49 -24.53
CA ALA A 910 11.71 24.65 -24.58
C ALA A 910 10.60 25.33 -25.42
N ASP A 911 10.02 24.57 -26.33
CA ASP A 911 8.99 24.95 -27.32
C ASP A 911 8.17 23.68 -27.61
N HIS A 912 7.25 23.34 -26.70
CA HIS A 912 6.58 22.04 -26.69
C HIS A 912 5.65 21.84 -27.90
N ASP A 913 5.00 22.89 -28.39
CA ASP A 913 4.15 22.85 -29.57
C ASP A 913 4.88 23.08 -30.91
N LYS A 914 6.14 23.53 -30.85
CA LYS A 914 7.04 23.75 -32.00
C LYS A 914 6.54 24.82 -32.96
N ASP A 915 5.91 25.86 -32.44
CA ASP A 915 5.44 27.00 -33.23
C ASP A 915 6.53 28.08 -33.47
N GLY A 916 7.68 27.92 -32.80
CA GLY A 916 8.85 28.80 -32.90
C GLY A 916 8.88 29.91 -31.84
N LYS A 917 7.98 29.88 -30.86
CA LYS A 917 7.97 30.76 -29.69
C LYS A 917 8.17 29.90 -28.44
N GLY A 918 9.18 30.21 -27.65
CA GLY A 918 9.51 29.37 -26.49
C GLY A 918 8.48 29.48 -25.36
N ASP A 919 8.29 28.41 -24.60
CA ASP A 919 7.30 28.30 -23.51
C ASP A 919 7.42 29.45 -22.50
N ALA A 920 8.65 29.89 -22.21
CA ALA A 920 8.90 30.95 -21.23
C ALA A 920 8.26 32.31 -21.60
N CYS A 921 8.01 32.53 -22.90
CA CYS A 921 7.34 33.70 -23.43
C CYS A 921 6.06 33.37 -24.21
N ASP A 922 5.64 32.11 -24.23
CA ASP A 922 4.32 31.67 -24.66
C ASP A 922 3.25 31.86 -23.57
N PHE A 923 2.00 31.83 -24.00
CA PHE A 923 0.81 31.85 -23.17
C PHE A 923 -0.07 30.61 -23.40
N ASP A 924 0.33 29.70 -24.30
CA ASP A 924 -0.39 28.50 -24.75
C ASP A 924 0.64 27.47 -25.26
N ASP A 925 1.40 26.85 -24.35
CA ASP A 925 2.59 26.01 -24.62
C ASP A 925 2.32 24.75 -25.47
N ASP A 926 1.07 24.31 -25.57
CA ASP A 926 0.65 23.14 -26.32
C ASP A 926 -0.30 23.46 -27.51
N ASN A 927 -0.57 24.76 -27.73
CA ASN A 927 -1.42 25.30 -28.77
C ASN A 927 -2.83 24.67 -28.85
N ASP A 928 -3.37 24.23 -27.70
CA ASP A 928 -4.70 23.66 -27.63
C ASP A 928 -5.82 24.73 -27.59
N GLY A 929 -5.47 25.98 -27.28
CA GLY A 929 -6.36 27.14 -27.20
C GLY A 929 -6.83 27.48 -25.77
N ILE A 930 -6.38 26.74 -24.77
CA ILE A 930 -6.51 27.05 -23.34
C ILE A 930 -5.18 27.63 -22.86
N PRO A 931 -5.14 28.88 -22.36
CA PRO A 931 -3.90 29.46 -21.88
C PRO A 931 -3.32 28.75 -20.65
N ASP A 932 -1.99 28.69 -20.54
CA ASP A 932 -1.23 27.95 -19.52
C ASP A 932 -1.69 28.21 -18.08
N ASP A 933 -2.11 29.46 -17.79
CA ASP A 933 -2.53 29.89 -16.47
C ASP A 933 -3.84 29.23 -16.00
N ARG A 934 -4.55 28.56 -16.93
CA ARG A 934 -5.84 27.89 -16.73
C ARG A 934 -5.86 26.49 -17.33
N ASP A 935 -4.73 26.00 -17.80
CA ASP A 935 -4.59 24.66 -18.37
C ASP A 935 -4.26 23.63 -17.28
N ASN A 936 -4.98 22.51 -17.24
CA ASN A 936 -4.70 21.39 -16.34
C ASN A 936 -3.69 20.37 -16.90
N CYS A 937 -3.28 20.51 -18.15
CA CYS A 937 -2.21 19.78 -18.82
C CYS A 937 -1.40 20.71 -19.76
N ARG A 938 -0.73 21.71 -19.19
CA ARG A 938 0.02 22.76 -19.91
C ARG A 938 0.82 22.32 -21.15
N LEU A 939 1.43 21.13 -21.11
CA LEU A 939 2.35 20.65 -22.16
C LEU A 939 1.73 19.57 -23.05
N THR A 940 0.49 19.16 -22.80
CA THR A 940 -0.17 18.04 -23.48
C THR A 940 -1.57 18.45 -23.97
N PRO A 941 -1.78 18.59 -25.30
CA PRO A 941 -3.01 19.15 -25.85
C PRO A 941 -4.29 18.44 -25.40
N ASN A 942 -5.16 19.14 -24.66
CA ASN A 942 -6.41 18.60 -24.11
C ASN A 942 -7.53 19.65 -24.00
N LYS A 943 -8.03 20.12 -25.16
CA LYS A 943 -9.03 21.21 -25.28
C LYS A 943 -10.30 21.06 -24.42
N ASP A 944 -10.66 19.85 -24.01
CA ASP A 944 -11.82 19.56 -23.19
C ASP A 944 -11.55 19.62 -21.67
N GLN A 945 -10.28 19.72 -21.28
CA GLN A 945 -9.80 19.87 -19.91
C GLN A 945 -10.40 18.79 -18.99
N LEU A 946 -10.49 17.56 -19.51
CA LEU A 946 -11.07 16.44 -18.78
C LEU A 946 -10.18 16.08 -17.58
N ASP A 947 -10.77 16.14 -16.39
CA ASP A 947 -10.16 15.77 -15.11
C ASP A 947 -11.22 14.93 -14.37
N SER A 948 -11.13 13.61 -14.52
CA SER A 948 -12.17 12.67 -14.08
C SER A 948 -12.13 12.43 -12.56
N ASP A 949 -10.96 12.55 -11.92
CA ASP A 949 -10.77 12.34 -10.50
C ASP A 949 -10.78 13.65 -9.68
N GLY A 950 -10.73 14.80 -10.35
CA GLY A 950 -10.85 16.13 -9.78
C GLY A 950 -9.61 16.56 -9.00
N ASP A 951 -8.44 16.04 -9.35
CA ASP A 951 -7.17 16.30 -8.68
C ASP A 951 -6.48 17.59 -9.16
N GLY A 952 -7.03 18.23 -10.19
CA GLY A 952 -6.54 19.48 -10.77
C GLY A 952 -5.53 19.30 -11.89
N ARG A 953 -5.17 18.06 -12.25
CA ARG A 953 -4.39 17.69 -13.42
C ARG A 953 -5.30 16.98 -14.42
N GLY A 954 -5.13 17.25 -15.70
CA GLY A 954 -5.95 16.59 -16.72
C GLY A 954 -5.61 15.11 -16.87
N ASP A 955 -6.61 14.30 -17.23
CA ASP A 955 -6.45 12.87 -17.49
C ASP A 955 -5.42 12.59 -18.60
N ALA A 956 -5.22 13.57 -19.51
CA ALA A 956 -4.33 13.48 -20.66
C ALA A 956 -2.84 13.36 -20.27
N CYS A 957 -2.45 13.98 -19.16
CA CYS A 957 -1.07 14.07 -18.70
C CYS A 957 -0.89 13.46 -17.31
N LYS A 958 -1.73 12.50 -16.90
CA LYS A 958 -1.90 12.07 -15.49
C LYS A 958 -0.60 11.71 -14.74
N ASP A 959 0.24 10.87 -15.34
CA ASP A 959 1.47 10.34 -14.73
C ASP A 959 2.76 10.83 -15.40
N ASP A 960 2.61 11.59 -16.49
CA ASP A 960 3.66 12.04 -17.39
C ASP A 960 3.23 13.42 -17.91
N PHE A 961 3.83 14.48 -17.37
CA PHE A 961 3.34 15.86 -17.54
C PHE A 961 3.73 16.45 -18.89
N ASP A 962 4.93 16.15 -19.37
CA ASP A 962 5.49 16.64 -20.64
C ASP A 962 5.36 15.63 -21.79
N ASN A 963 4.80 14.45 -21.50
CA ASN A 963 4.41 13.42 -22.44
C ASN A 963 5.61 12.85 -23.23
N ASP A 964 6.72 12.65 -22.52
CA ASP A 964 7.95 12.08 -23.05
C ASP A 964 8.06 10.54 -22.87
N ASN A 965 7.03 9.93 -22.26
CA ASN A 965 6.88 8.52 -21.87
C ASN A 965 7.67 8.08 -20.62
N ILE A 966 8.28 9.01 -19.90
CA ILE A 966 8.94 8.77 -18.61
C ILE A 966 8.05 9.35 -17.50
N PRO A 967 7.59 8.52 -16.54
CA PRO A 967 6.74 9.03 -15.47
C PRO A 967 7.45 10.09 -14.61
N ASP A 968 6.69 11.10 -14.15
CA ASP A 968 7.22 12.26 -13.39
C ASP A 968 8.18 11.90 -12.24
N PHE A 969 7.96 10.76 -11.58
CA PHE A 969 8.75 10.36 -10.41
C PHE A 969 10.10 9.73 -10.76
N LEU A 970 10.27 9.27 -12.00
CA LEU A 970 11.53 8.78 -12.57
C LEU A 970 12.21 9.84 -13.43
N ASP A 971 11.46 10.83 -13.86
CA ASP A 971 11.92 11.92 -14.69
C ASP A 971 12.72 12.95 -13.88
N VAL A 972 13.88 13.34 -14.43
CA VAL A 972 14.73 14.39 -13.88
C VAL A 972 14.22 15.80 -14.20
N CYS A 973 13.47 15.98 -15.29
CA CYS A 973 12.84 17.23 -15.69
C CYS A 973 11.39 17.03 -16.16
N PRO A 974 10.44 16.76 -15.24
CA PRO A 974 9.03 16.48 -15.55
C PRO A 974 8.23 17.60 -16.21
N GLU A 975 8.86 18.71 -16.62
CA GLU A 975 8.19 19.79 -17.34
C GLU A 975 8.97 20.12 -18.62
N ASN A 976 9.72 19.16 -19.16
CA ASN A 976 10.58 19.30 -20.34
C ASN A 976 10.79 17.96 -21.05
N ASN A 977 10.05 17.76 -22.13
CA ASN A 977 10.07 16.51 -22.90
C ASN A 977 11.40 16.18 -23.61
N ALA A 978 12.37 17.10 -23.60
CA ALA A 978 13.69 16.87 -24.19
C ALA A 978 14.67 16.18 -23.23
N VAL A 979 14.42 16.19 -21.91
CA VAL A 979 15.40 15.77 -20.89
C VAL A 979 14.76 14.90 -19.81
N SER A 980 14.83 13.58 -19.95
CA SER A 980 14.20 12.66 -18.99
C SER A 980 15.15 11.97 -18.00
N VAL A 981 16.45 11.89 -18.33
CA VAL A 981 17.45 11.16 -17.54
C VAL A 981 18.79 11.88 -17.54
N THR A 982 19.56 11.74 -16.44
CA THR A 982 20.94 12.21 -16.42
C THR A 982 21.81 11.43 -17.41
N ASN A 983 22.40 12.11 -18.39
CA ASN A 983 23.14 11.48 -19.47
C ASN A 983 24.27 12.36 -20.04
N PHE A 984 25.52 12.02 -19.69
CA PHE A 984 26.74 12.59 -20.26
C PHE A 984 27.43 11.61 -21.24
N ARG A 985 26.70 10.74 -21.95
CA ARG A 985 27.32 9.90 -23.01
C ARG A 985 27.85 10.72 -24.16
N LYS A 986 27.08 11.72 -24.57
CA LYS A 986 27.48 12.73 -25.55
C LYS A 986 27.87 13.98 -24.77
N PHE A 987 29.08 14.46 -25.00
CA PHE A 987 29.57 15.68 -24.39
C PHE A 987 30.49 16.42 -25.36
N GLN A 988 30.48 17.74 -25.28
CA GLN A 988 31.42 18.61 -25.95
C GLN A 988 32.72 18.67 -25.14
N MET A 989 33.85 18.49 -25.84
CA MET A 989 35.18 18.64 -25.29
C MET A 989 35.69 20.06 -25.48
N VAL A 990 35.80 20.81 -24.38
CA VAL A 990 36.22 22.21 -24.40
C VAL A 990 37.65 22.33 -23.88
N HIS A 991 38.56 22.74 -24.76
CA HIS A 991 39.97 22.94 -24.44
C HIS A 991 40.22 24.38 -23.98
N LEU A 992 40.63 24.57 -22.73
CA LEU A 992 40.78 25.92 -22.16
C LEU A 992 42.18 26.53 -22.38
N ASP A 993 43.18 25.74 -22.79
CA ASP A 993 44.49 26.21 -23.24
C ASP A 993 45.02 25.45 -24.48
N PRO A 994 44.39 25.61 -25.67
CA PRO A 994 44.78 24.86 -26.86
C PRO A 994 46.20 25.17 -27.38
N LYS A 995 46.84 26.23 -26.87
CA LYS A 995 48.17 26.72 -27.28
C LYS A 995 49.28 26.38 -26.25
N GLY A 996 48.97 25.57 -25.25
CA GLY A 996 49.85 25.21 -24.14
C GLY A 996 51.12 24.45 -24.55
N THR A 997 52.03 24.26 -23.60
CA THR A 997 53.33 23.59 -23.85
C THR A 997 53.32 22.08 -23.57
N ALA A 998 52.33 21.57 -22.84
CA ALA A 998 52.16 20.16 -22.54
C ALA A 998 51.32 19.44 -23.62
N GLN A 999 50.24 20.07 -24.10
CA GLN A 999 49.32 19.56 -25.14
C GLN A 999 48.94 18.09 -24.91
N ILE A 1000 48.50 17.80 -23.69
CA ILE A 1000 47.90 16.52 -23.35
C ILE A 1000 46.43 16.81 -23.10
N ASP A 1001 45.58 16.37 -24.03
CA ASP A 1001 44.13 16.55 -23.91
C ASP A 1001 43.56 15.60 -22.85
N PRO A 1002 42.48 15.98 -22.15
CA PRO A 1002 41.83 15.10 -21.19
C PRO A 1002 41.25 13.87 -21.90
N ASN A 1003 41.49 12.68 -21.34
CA ASN A 1003 40.89 11.44 -21.79
C ASN A 1003 39.74 11.06 -20.85
N TRP A 1004 38.52 11.01 -21.38
CA TRP A 1004 37.29 10.73 -20.63
C TRP A 1004 36.72 9.36 -21.00
N VAL A 1005 36.54 8.51 -19.99
CA VAL A 1005 35.90 7.22 -20.13
C VAL A 1005 34.49 7.33 -19.55
N VAL A 1006 33.48 6.98 -20.35
CA VAL A 1006 32.07 7.00 -19.92
C VAL A 1006 31.66 5.64 -19.38
N ARG A 1007 31.06 5.61 -18.20
CA ARG A 1007 30.46 4.44 -17.54
C ARG A 1007 29.03 4.76 -17.11
N HIS A 1008 28.30 3.76 -16.60
CA HIS A 1008 26.94 3.92 -16.09
C HIS A 1008 26.00 4.65 -17.07
N GLN A 1009 26.15 4.36 -18.37
CA GLN A 1009 25.38 4.98 -19.45
C GLN A 1009 25.37 6.53 -19.40
N GLY A 1010 26.49 7.16 -19.01
CA GLY A 1010 26.63 8.62 -18.95
C GLY A 1010 26.40 9.22 -17.56
N LYS A 1011 26.20 8.42 -16.53
CA LYS A 1011 26.12 8.87 -15.12
C LYS A 1011 27.44 8.75 -14.36
N GLU A 1012 28.49 8.25 -15.03
CA GLU A 1012 29.83 8.21 -14.49
C GLU A 1012 30.85 8.54 -15.58
N LEU A 1013 31.78 9.43 -15.27
CA LEU A 1013 32.90 9.76 -16.14
C LEU A 1013 34.20 9.66 -15.36
N VAL A 1014 35.20 9.01 -15.95
CA VAL A 1014 36.53 8.87 -15.38
C VAL A 1014 37.53 9.57 -16.28
N GLN A 1015 38.30 10.48 -15.71
CA GLN A 1015 39.39 11.16 -16.39
C GLN A 1015 40.71 10.48 -16.03
N THR A 1016 41.48 10.06 -17.02
CA THR A 1016 42.59 9.10 -16.80
C THR A 1016 44.01 9.68 -16.92
N VAL A 1017 44.18 10.87 -17.49
CA VAL A 1017 45.51 11.42 -17.86
C VAL A 1017 45.77 12.75 -17.19
N ASN A 1018 47.01 13.04 -16.80
CA ASN A 1018 47.35 14.39 -16.36
C ASN A 1018 47.31 15.34 -17.59
N SER A 1019 46.25 16.15 -17.69
CA SER A 1019 45.93 16.94 -18.88
C SER A 1019 46.01 18.45 -18.66
N ASP A 1020 46.06 19.17 -19.79
CA ASP A 1020 45.72 20.60 -19.86
C ASP A 1020 44.29 20.85 -19.33
N PRO A 1021 43.96 22.11 -18.95
CA PRO A 1021 42.63 22.42 -18.43
C PRO A 1021 41.57 22.16 -19.49
N GLY A 1022 40.58 21.35 -19.14
CA GLY A 1022 39.52 20.94 -20.06
C GLY A 1022 38.20 20.69 -19.36
N ILE A 1023 37.14 20.75 -20.15
CA ILE A 1023 35.77 20.52 -19.70
C ILE A 1023 35.10 19.51 -20.61
N ALA A 1024 34.42 18.52 -20.02
CA ALA A 1024 33.42 17.70 -20.71
C ALA A 1024 32.03 18.28 -20.39
N VAL A 1025 31.39 18.94 -21.36
CA VAL A 1025 30.10 19.63 -21.19
C VAL A 1025 28.99 18.79 -21.82
N GLY A 1026 27.97 18.42 -21.05
CA GLY A 1026 26.78 17.75 -21.59
C GLY A 1026 25.98 18.68 -22.50
N PHE A 1027 25.13 18.12 -23.35
CA PHE A 1027 24.31 18.94 -24.28
C PHE A 1027 23.03 19.46 -23.65
N ASP A 1028 22.51 18.81 -22.62
CA ASP A 1028 21.29 19.25 -21.94
C ASP A 1028 21.47 20.63 -21.29
N GLU A 1029 20.48 21.48 -21.48
CA GLU A 1029 20.47 22.88 -21.06
C GLU A 1029 19.46 23.11 -19.95
N PHE A 1030 19.84 23.96 -18.99
CA PHE A 1030 19.02 24.17 -17.80
C PHE A 1030 18.85 25.64 -17.47
N ASN A 1031 17.62 25.99 -17.13
CA ASN A 1031 17.29 27.24 -16.44
C ASN A 1031 17.68 27.10 -14.96
N ALA A 1032 16.82 26.44 -14.18
CA ALA A 1032 17.04 26.17 -12.76
C ALA A 1032 17.39 24.70 -12.55
N VAL A 1033 18.51 24.44 -11.88
CA VAL A 1033 19.06 23.08 -11.76
C VAL A 1033 19.62 22.79 -10.39
N ASP A 1034 19.36 21.57 -9.92
CA ASP A 1034 20.14 20.93 -8.86
C ASP A 1034 21.06 19.91 -9.51
N PHE A 1035 22.36 19.95 -9.19
CA PHE A 1035 23.36 19.05 -9.77
C PHE A 1035 24.25 18.46 -8.69
N SER A 1036 24.31 17.14 -8.62
CA SER A 1036 25.09 16.40 -7.64
C SER A 1036 25.90 15.30 -8.30
N GLY A 1037 26.97 14.91 -7.63
CA GLY A 1037 27.83 13.85 -8.08
C GLY A 1037 28.89 13.53 -7.04
N THR A 1038 29.52 12.38 -7.23
CA THR A 1038 30.56 11.86 -6.36
C THR A 1038 31.92 12.14 -6.97
N PHE A 1039 32.76 12.80 -6.17
CA PHE A 1039 34.14 13.15 -6.49
C PHE A 1039 35.07 12.20 -5.75
N TYR A 1040 35.94 11.52 -6.50
CA TYR A 1040 36.95 10.63 -5.95
C TYR A 1040 38.21 10.67 -6.82
N VAL A 1041 39.39 10.68 -6.19
CA VAL A 1041 40.67 10.63 -6.89
C VAL A 1041 41.35 9.31 -6.55
N ASN A 1042 41.45 8.41 -7.55
CA ASN A 1042 41.94 7.03 -7.38
C ASN A 1042 43.45 6.93 -7.55
N THR A 1043 44.20 7.87 -6.98
CA THR A 1043 45.65 7.90 -7.03
C THR A 1043 46.21 8.71 -5.87
N ASP A 1044 47.46 8.43 -5.50
CA ASP A 1044 48.27 9.26 -4.60
C ASP A 1044 49.24 10.18 -5.37
N ARG A 1045 49.07 10.24 -6.69
CA ARG A 1045 49.85 11.10 -7.59
C ARG A 1045 49.11 12.40 -7.85
N ASP A 1046 49.93 13.44 -7.93
CA ASP A 1046 49.50 14.82 -8.13
C ASP A 1046 48.70 15.44 -6.99
N ASP A 1047 48.49 16.76 -7.05
CA ASP A 1047 47.82 17.53 -5.99
C ASP A 1047 46.86 18.62 -6.52
N ASP A 1048 46.43 18.46 -7.77
CA ASP A 1048 45.90 19.50 -8.66
C ASP A 1048 44.36 19.60 -8.66
N TYR A 1049 43.79 20.22 -9.70
CA TYR A 1049 42.40 20.65 -9.72
C TYR A 1049 41.49 19.66 -10.42
N ALA A 1050 40.33 19.45 -9.82
CA ALA A 1050 39.18 18.85 -10.47
C ALA A 1050 37.88 19.46 -9.91
N GLY A 1051 36.76 19.24 -10.60
CA GLY A 1051 35.45 19.72 -10.18
C GLY A 1051 34.45 19.71 -11.33
N PHE A 1052 33.54 20.67 -11.36
CA PHE A 1052 32.45 20.71 -12.33
C PHE A 1052 32.08 22.15 -12.72
N VAL A 1053 31.44 22.29 -13.87
CA VAL A 1053 30.92 23.56 -14.39
C VAL A 1053 29.40 23.53 -14.44
N PHE A 1054 28.79 24.71 -14.39
CA PHE A 1054 27.36 24.89 -14.55
C PHE A 1054 27.06 26.28 -15.13
N GLY A 1055 25.89 26.41 -15.76
CA GLY A 1055 25.57 27.62 -16.52
C GLY A 1055 26.63 27.91 -17.59
N TYR A 1056 27.12 26.85 -18.23
CA TYR A 1056 28.04 26.96 -19.35
C TYR A 1056 27.28 27.46 -20.58
N GLN A 1057 27.75 28.57 -21.14
CA GLN A 1057 27.23 29.14 -22.39
C GLN A 1057 28.32 29.07 -23.45
N SER A 1058 29.51 29.58 -23.12
CA SER A 1058 30.71 29.47 -23.94
C SER A 1058 31.94 29.25 -23.06
N SER A 1059 33.07 28.90 -23.65
CA SER A 1059 34.38 28.78 -22.98
C SER A 1059 34.86 30.10 -22.36
N GLY A 1060 34.24 31.22 -22.70
CA GLY A 1060 34.44 32.52 -22.04
C GLY A 1060 33.44 32.80 -20.91
N ARG A 1061 32.35 32.02 -20.80
CA ARG A 1061 31.14 32.32 -20.03
C ARG A 1061 30.58 31.07 -19.34
N PHE A 1062 31.00 30.84 -18.09
CA PHE A 1062 30.50 29.74 -17.27
C PHE A 1062 30.78 29.95 -15.77
N TYR A 1063 30.06 29.23 -14.91
CA TYR A 1063 30.46 29.05 -13.52
C TYR A 1063 31.25 27.76 -13.34
N VAL A 1064 32.22 27.77 -12.43
CA VAL A 1064 33.04 26.59 -12.13
C VAL A 1064 33.21 26.42 -10.62
N VAL A 1065 33.02 25.19 -10.17
CA VAL A 1065 33.45 24.71 -8.86
C VAL A 1065 34.68 23.87 -9.08
N MET A 1066 35.78 24.23 -8.45
CA MET A 1066 37.05 23.53 -8.57
C MET A 1066 37.70 23.35 -7.20
N TRP A 1067 38.39 22.23 -7.02
CA TRP A 1067 38.96 21.84 -5.75
C TRP A 1067 40.39 21.33 -5.93
N LYS A 1068 41.33 21.96 -5.22
CA LYS A 1068 42.76 21.57 -5.20
C LYS A 1068 43.14 20.93 -3.88
N GLN A 1069 44.04 19.94 -3.92
CA GLN A 1069 44.54 19.25 -2.72
C GLN A 1069 45.53 20.10 -1.94
N ILE A 1070 46.63 20.51 -2.56
CA ILE A 1070 47.73 21.23 -1.91
C ILE A 1070 47.90 22.60 -2.56
N THR A 1071 48.14 23.62 -1.74
CA THR A 1071 48.38 24.98 -2.26
C THR A 1071 49.65 25.04 -3.12
N GLN A 1072 49.53 25.45 -4.38
CA GLN A 1072 50.62 25.50 -5.35
C GLN A 1072 50.54 26.76 -6.24
N THR A 1073 51.70 27.36 -6.54
CA THR A 1073 51.78 28.43 -7.56
C THR A 1073 51.93 27.79 -8.93
N TYR A 1074 51.16 28.22 -9.92
CA TYR A 1074 51.27 27.70 -11.28
C TYR A 1074 52.69 27.89 -11.82
N TRP A 1075 53.21 26.90 -12.52
CA TRP A 1075 54.60 26.91 -12.99
C TRP A 1075 54.86 27.94 -14.09
N GLU A 1076 53.84 28.37 -14.84
CA GLU A 1076 53.97 29.46 -15.81
C GLU A 1076 53.68 30.83 -15.19
N ASP A 1077 54.73 31.64 -15.03
CA ASP A 1077 54.65 33.02 -14.52
C ASP A 1077 53.94 34.00 -15.48
N LYS A 1078 53.72 33.60 -16.74
CA LYS A 1078 53.04 34.39 -17.77
C LYS A 1078 51.65 33.80 -18.06
N PRO A 1079 50.66 34.64 -18.39
CA PRO A 1079 50.70 36.10 -18.48
C PRO A 1079 50.62 36.81 -17.12
N SER A 1080 50.26 36.08 -16.05
CA SER A 1080 50.25 36.58 -14.67
C SER A 1080 50.57 35.47 -13.68
N LYS A 1081 51.14 35.79 -12.51
CA LYS A 1081 51.41 34.79 -11.47
C LYS A 1081 50.10 34.30 -10.85
N ALA A 1082 49.86 33.00 -10.95
CA ALA A 1082 48.65 32.36 -10.42
C ALA A 1082 48.96 31.55 -9.15
N PHE A 1083 48.23 31.81 -8.07
CA PHE A 1083 48.40 31.14 -6.79
C PHE A 1083 47.15 30.29 -6.53
N GLY A 1084 47.25 28.97 -6.69
CA GLY A 1084 46.16 28.05 -6.41
C GLY A 1084 46.20 27.61 -4.95
N ILE A 1085 45.19 27.98 -4.17
CA ILE A 1085 45.05 27.64 -2.76
C ILE A 1085 44.17 26.38 -2.66
N SER A 1086 44.54 25.46 -1.77
CA SER A 1086 43.77 24.26 -1.46
C SER A 1086 42.39 24.63 -0.91
N GLY A 1087 41.36 23.85 -1.24
CA GLY A 1087 39.98 24.17 -0.87
C GLY A 1087 39.04 24.34 -2.06
N VAL A 1088 37.75 24.12 -1.80
CA VAL A 1088 36.70 24.27 -2.80
C VAL A 1088 36.57 25.74 -3.18
N SER A 1089 36.57 26.04 -4.47
CA SER A 1089 36.45 27.38 -5.02
C SER A 1089 35.28 27.45 -5.98
N LEU A 1090 34.35 28.38 -5.74
CA LEU A 1090 33.29 28.74 -6.68
C LEU A 1090 33.70 30.02 -7.41
N LYS A 1091 33.79 29.95 -8.73
CA LYS A 1091 34.20 31.06 -9.59
C LYS A 1091 33.19 31.27 -10.71
N VAL A 1092 33.14 32.51 -11.20
CA VAL A 1092 32.47 32.87 -12.45
C VAL A 1092 33.54 33.29 -13.45
N VAL A 1093 33.47 32.71 -14.64
CA VAL A 1093 34.33 33.00 -15.78
C VAL A 1093 33.57 33.93 -16.70
N ASN A 1094 34.11 35.12 -16.90
CA ASN A 1094 33.62 36.09 -17.87
C ASN A 1094 34.86 36.70 -18.53
N SER A 1095 35.38 35.96 -19.51
CA SER A 1095 36.67 36.18 -20.15
C SER A 1095 36.54 37.06 -21.38
N THR A 1096 37.26 38.17 -21.39
CA THR A 1096 37.35 39.03 -22.58
C THR A 1096 38.33 38.51 -23.63
N THR A 1097 39.07 37.43 -23.35
CA THR A 1097 40.07 36.87 -24.27
C THR A 1097 39.70 35.51 -24.81
N GLY A 1098 38.68 34.85 -24.25
CA GLY A 1098 38.40 33.43 -24.52
C GLY A 1098 39.49 32.51 -23.96
N THR A 1099 39.61 31.33 -24.57
CA THR A 1099 40.57 30.27 -24.24
C THR A 1099 42.03 30.69 -24.44
N GLY A 1100 42.94 30.10 -23.66
CA GLY A 1100 44.39 30.31 -23.72
C GLY A 1100 45.04 30.76 -22.41
N GLU A 1101 46.28 31.25 -22.52
CA GLU A 1101 47.17 31.50 -21.37
C GLU A 1101 46.58 32.44 -20.29
N ASN A 1102 45.77 33.45 -20.68
CA ASN A 1102 45.17 34.39 -19.73
C ASN A 1102 44.11 33.71 -18.87
N LEU A 1103 43.20 32.97 -19.51
CA LEU A 1103 42.11 32.29 -18.84
C LEU A 1103 42.65 31.14 -17.99
N ARG A 1104 43.59 30.37 -18.51
CA ARG A 1104 44.28 29.30 -17.78
C ARG A 1104 44.87 29.76 -16.45
N ASN A 1105 45.71 30.81 -16.47
CA ASN A 1105 46.31 31.32 -15.24
C ASN A 1105 45.25 31.93 -14.30
N ALA A 1106 44.21 32.56 -14.86
CA ALA A 1106 43.11 33.10 -14.08
C ALA A 1106 42.28 32.02 -13.37
N LEU A 1107 42.06 30.88 -14.04
CA LEU A 1107 41.39 29.71 -13.49
C LEU A 1107 42.21 29.09 -12.37
N TRP A 1108 43.53 28.95 -12.54
CA TRP A 1108 44.40 28.43 -11.48
C TRP A 1108 44.43 29.33 -10.24
N HIS A 1109 44.41 30.65 -10.42
CA HIS A 1109 44.53 31.62 -9.35
C HIS A 1109 43.29 31.62 -8.42
N THR A 1110 43.49 31.47 -7.12
CA THR A 1110 42.44 31.66 -6.11
C THR A 1110 42.29 33.14 -5.80
N GLY A 1111 41.34 33.78 -6.47
CA GLY A 1111 41.11 35.22 -6.36
C GLY A 1111 40.44 35.79 -7.62
N ASN A 1112 40.48 37.12 -7.74
CA ASN A 1112 39.92 37.80 -8.89
C ASN A 1112 41.02 38.16 -9.89
N THR A 1113 40.84 37.74 -11.14
CA THR A 1113 41.65 38.16 -12.28
C THR A 1113 40.79 39.04 -13.17
N LYS A 1114 41.18 40.31 -13.30
CA LYS A 1114 40.38 41.33 -13.99
C LYS A 1114 40.08 40.88 -15.44
N ASN A 1115 38.82 41.03 -15.85
CA ASN A 1115 38.32 40.68 -17.19
C ASN A 1115 38.48 39.20 -17.57
N GLN A 1116 38.64 38.31 -16.58
CA GLN A 1116 38.84 36.88 -16.80
C GLN A 1116 37.96 36.07 -15.85
N VAL A 1117 38.30 36.05 -14.56
CA VAL A 1117 37.67 35.18 -13.56
C VAL A 1117 37.44 35.95 -12.27
N ARG A 1118 36.28 35.79 -11.66
CA ARG A 1118 35.96 36.29 -10.33
C ARG A 1118 35.65 35.12 -9.41
N THR A 1119 36.36 35.03 -8.29
CA THR A 1119 36.05 34.05 -7.24
C THR A 1119 34.88 34.57 -6.43
N LEU A 1120 33.75 33.85 -6.47
CA LEU A 1120 32.54 34.17 -5.73
C LEU A 1120 32.65 33.72 -4.28
N TRP A 1121 33.22 32.53 -4.08
CA TRP A 1121 33.42 31.94 -2.77
C TRP A 1121 34.62 30.97 -2.81
N HIS A 1122 35.30 30.84 -1.68
CA HIS A 1122 36.36 29.85 -1.47
C HIS A 1122 36.28 29.37 -0.03
N ASP A 1123 36.49 28.08 0.21
CA ASP A 1123 36.47 27.51 1.55
C ASP A 1123 37.50 28.22 2.45
N PRO A 1124 37.06 28.95 3.50
CA PRO A 1124 37.97 29.68 4.37
C PRO A 1124 38.88 28.77 5.21
N LYS A 1125 38.56 27.47 5.31
CA LYS A 1125 39.42 26.48 5.99
C LYS A 1125 40.54 25.97 5.08
N ASN A 1126 40.48 26.25 3.79
CA ASN A 1126 41.43 25.81 2.76
C ASN A 1126 41.67 24.29 2.76
N ILE A 1127 40.63 23.49 3.03
CA ILE A 1127 40.77 22.03 3.15
C ILE A 1127 40.83 21.43 1.74
N GLY A 1128 41.98 20.87 1.37
CA GLY A 1128 42.11 20.06 0.16
C GLY A 1128 41.38 18.73 0.26
N TRP A 1129 41.07 18.14 -0.89
CA TRP A 1129 40.61 16.75 -0.97
C TRP A 1129 41.70 15.77 -0.48
N LYS A 1130 41.36 14.50 -0.27
CA LYS A 1130 42.30 13.46 0.16
C LYS A 1130 42.31 12.34 -0.88
N ASP A 1131 43.46 11.70 -1.03
CA ASP A 1131 43.62 10.53 -1.89
C ASP A 1131 42.62 9.43 -1.48
N TYR A 1132 42.10 8.68 -2.46
CA TYR A 1132 41.22 7.52 -2.25
C TYR A 1132 40.04 7.81 -1.30
N THR A 1133 39.48 9.02 -1.37
CA THR A 1133 38.40 9.47 -0.48
C THR A 1133 37.22 9.95 -1.30
N ALA A 1134 36.03 9.42 -0.98
CA ALA A 1134 34.79 9.81 -1.62
C ALA A 1134 34.19 11.07 -1.01
N TYR A 1135 33.81 11.98 -1.89
CA TYR A 1135 33.10 13.20 -1.57
C TYR A 1135 31.84 13.33 -2.41
N ARG A 1136 30.75 13.86 -1.85
CA ARG A 1136 29.56 14.18 -2.64
C ARG A 1136 29.42 15.69 -2.74
N TRP A 1137 29.31 16.24 -3.94
CA TRP A 1137 28.91 17.63 -4.11
C TRP A 1137 27.41 17.74 -4.37
N HIS A 1138 26.84 18.87 -4.00
CA HIS A 1138 25.46 19.24 -4.31
C HIS A 1138 25.41 20.73 -4.64
N LEU A 1139 25.09 21.05 -5.90
CA LEU A 1139 24.85 22.38 -6.42
C LEU A 1139 23.35 22.66 -6.43
N ILE A 1140 22.96 23.85 -6.01
CA ILE A 1140 21.63 24.43 -6.20
C ILE A 1140 21.80 25.74 -6.95
N HIS A 1141 21.29 25.83 -8.18
CA HIS A 1141 21.37 27.03 -9.01
C HIS A 1141 19.96 27.50 -9.43
N ARG A 1142 19.62 28.74 -9.11
CA ARG A 1142 18.35 29.40 -9.48
C ARG A 1142 18.63 30.77 -10.13
N PRO A 1143 18.95 30.80 -11.44
CA PRO A 1143 19.42 32.01 -12.12
C PRO A 1143 18.41 33.18 -12.11
N LYS A 1144 17.10 32.92 -12.15
CA LYS A 1144 16.04 33.95 -12.01
C LYS A 1144 16.30 34.90 -10.82
N THR A 1145 16.78 34.35 -9.70
CA THR A 1145 17.19 35.15 -8.52
C THR A 1145 18.70 35.33 -8.38
N GLY A 1146 19.49 34.58 -9.14
CA GLY A 1146 20.94 34.48 -9.05
C GLY A 1146 21.43 33.63 -7.88
N PHE A 1147 20.56 32.84 -7.26
CA PHE A 1147 20.92 32.04 -6.09
C PHE A 1147 21.80 30.86 -6.51
N ILE A 1148 22.94 30.71 -5.83
CA ILE A 1148 23.88 29.60 -5.97
C ILE A 1148 24.21 29.08 -4.58
N ARG A 1149 24.19 27.76 -4.37
CA ARG A 1149 24.71 27.11 -3.17
C ARG A 1149 25.44 25.84 -3.55
N VAL A 1150 26.64 25.67 -3.00
CA VAL A 1150 27.47 24.47 -3.17
C VAL A 1150 27.74 23.87 -1.80
N VAL A 1151 27.37 22.61 -1.62
CA VAL A 1151 27.64 21.83 -0.42
C VAL A 1151 28.49 20.63 -0.81
N VAL A 1152 29.56 20.37 -0.05
CA VAL A 1152 30.45 19.22 -0.25
C VAL A 1152 30.48 18.39 1.02
N TYR A 1153 30.26 17.09 0.87
CA TYR A 1153 30.21 16.11 1.95
C TYR A 1153 31.45 15.20 1.88
N GLU A 1154 32.03 14.87 3.03
CA GLU A 1154 33.00 13.79 3.19
C GLU A 1154 32.27 12.62 3.88
N GLY A 1155 32.02 11.54 3.14
CA GLY A 1155 31.06 10.52 3.56
C GLY A 1155 29.70 11.16 3.86
N LYS A 1156 29.29 11.15 5.13
CA LYS A 1156 27.99 11.67 5.61
C LYS A 1156 28.03 13.11 6.14
N GLN A 1157 29.22 13.67 6.33
CA GLN A 1157 29.38 14.95 7.04
C GLN A 1157 29.62 16.07 6.05
N ILE A 1158 28.94 17.21 6.25
CA ILE A 1158 29.23 18.42 5.49
C ILE A 1158 30.65 18.88 5.82
N LEU A 1159 31.53 18.86 4.83
CA LEU A 1159 32.89 19.36 4.92
C LEU A 1159 32.91 20.87 4.68
N ALA A 1160 32.25 21.29 3.60
CA ALA A 1160 32.19 22.66 3.12
C ALA A 1160 30.77 23.02 2.66
N ASP A 1161 30.35 24.25 2.94
CA ASP A 1161 29.08 24.83 2.48
C ASP A 1161 29.37 26.29 2.13
N SER A 1162 29.05 26.67 0.89
CA SER A 1162 29.21 28.06 0.45
C SER A 1162 28.28 29.03 1.18
N GLY A 1163 27.20 28.50 1.77
CA GLY A 1163 26.02 29.28 2.09
C GLY A 1163 25.34 29.82 0.83
N PRO A 1164 24.36 30.72 0.98
CA PRO A 1164 23.71 31.37 -0.15
C PRO A 1164 24.65 32.38 -0.81
N VAL A 1165 25.05 32.12 -2.05
CA VAL A 1165 25.78 33.03 -2.93
C VAL A 1165 24.79 33.61 -3.93
N TYR A 1166 24.94 34.88 -4.29
CA TYR A 1166 24.07 35.55 -5.27
C TYR A 1166 24.90 36.11 -6.42
N ASP A 1167 24.66 35.61 -7.61
CA ASP A 1167 25.28 36.05 -8.86
C ASP A 1167 24.31 35.90 -10.03
N LYS A 1168 24.22 36.91 -10.89
CA LYS A 1168 23.31 36.96 -12.04
C LYS A 1168 24.07 37.17 -13.35
N THR A 1169 25.32 36.72 -13.42
CA THR A 1169 26.11 36.92 -14.64
C THR A 1169 25.53 36.11 -15.80
N PHE A 1170 25.07 34.89 -15.52
CA PHE A 1170 24.46 33.98 -16.49
C PHE A 1170 23.11 33.48 -15.97
N ALA A 1171 22.12 33.42 -16.85
CA ALA A 1171 20.73 33.10 -16.56
C ALA A 1171 20.35 31.62 -16.79
N GLY A 1172 21.35 30.75 -16.92
CA GLY A 1172 21.20 29.31 -17.12
C GLY A 1172 22.36 28.79 -17.97
N GLY A 1173 22.19 27.61 -18.57
CA GLY A 1173 23.14 27.01 -19.51
C GLY A 1173 23.39 25.53 -19.21
N ARG A 1174 24.48 25.00 -19.76
CA ARG A 1174 24.83 23.57 -19.70
C ARG A 1174 25.62 23.20 -18.44
N LEU A 1175 25.65 21.90 -18.14
CA LEU A 1175 26.44 21.29 -17.06
C LEU A 1175 27.66 20.57 -17.62
N GLY A 1176 28.71 20.43 -16.82
CA GLY A 1176 29.90 19.67 -17.25
C GLY A 1176 30.88 19.36 -16.14
N LEU A 1177 31.90 18.58 -16.46
CA LEU A 1177 32.96 18.15 -15.56
C LEU A 1177 34.27 18.85 -15.93
N PHE A 1178 35.05 19.22 -14.91
CA PHE A 1178 36.25 20.05 -15.07
C PHE A 1178 37.47 19.33 -14.49
N VAL A 1179 38.56 19.32 -15.26
CA VAL A 1179 39.88 18.91 -14.78
C VAL A 1179 40.94 19.93 -15.17
N PHE A 1180 41.98 20.04 -14.35
CA PHE A 1180 43.17 20.82 -14.68
C PHE A 1180 44.38 20.22 -13.96
N SER A 1181 45.20 19.49 -14.72
CA SER A 1181 46.46 18.88 -14.29
C SER A 1181 46.31 17.75 -13.25
N GLN A 1182 45.16 17.08 -13.18
CA GLN A 1182 44.92 15.96 -12.27
C GLN A 1182 44.47 14.72 -13.05
N GLU A 1183 45.10 13.57 -12.77
CA GLU A 1183 44.77 12.27 -13.35
C GLU A 1183 43.92 11.39 -12.42
N LEU A 1184 43.28 10.36 -12.98
CA LEU A 1184 42.49 9.34 -12.28
C LEU A 1184 41.39 9.93 -11.40
N VAL A 1185 40.64 10.87 -11.97
CA VAL A 1185 39.50 11.54 -11.32
C VAL A 1185 38.22 10.84 -11.72
N PHE A 1186 37.46 10.39 -10.72
CA PHE A 1186 36.17 9.75 -10.86
C PHE A 1186 35.08 10.77 -10.52
N PHE A 1187 34.17 10.94 -11.48
CA PHE A 1187 32.93 11.68 -11.35
C PHE A 1187 31.78 10.69 -11.46
N SER A 1188 31.38 10.13 -10.32
CA SER A 1188 30.46 8.98 -10.22
C SER A 1188 29.06 9.40 -9.75
N ASP A 1189 28.05 8.57 -10.03
CA ASP A 1189 26.63 8.77 -9.68
C ASP A 1189 26.13 10.21 -9.91
N LEU A 1190 26.42 10.72 -11.10
CA LEU A 1190 26.01 12.05 -11.54
C LEU A 1190 24.48 12.11 -11.62
N LYS A 1191 23.91 13.17 -11.05
CA LYS A 1191 22.46 13.45 -11.08
C LYS A 1191 22.23 14.94 -11.24
N TYR A 1192 21.45 15.32 -12.25
CA TYR A 1192 20.84 16.64 -12.33
C TYR A 1192 19.31 16.53 -12.31
N GLU A 1193 18.64 17.54 -11.77
CA GLU A 1193 17.18 17.67 -11.80
C GLU A 1193 16.77 19.12 -12.12
N CYS A 1194 15.74 19.30 -12.95
CA CYS A 1194 15.13 20.60 -13.21
C CYS A 1194 14.26 21.03 -12.02
N ARG A 1195 14.53 22.22 -11.47
CA ARG A 1195 13.85 22.71 -10.26
C ARG A 1195 13.55 24.21 -10.33
N ASP A 1196 12.53 24.59 -11.10
CA ASP A 1196 12.18 26.01 -11.33
C ASP A 1196 11.63 26.76 -10.11
N LYS A 1197 11.04 26.05 -9.14
CA LYS A 1197 10.48 26.67 -7.94
C LYS A 1197 11.52 26.82 -6.84
N LEU A 1198 11.57 28.02 -6.23
CA LEU A 1198 12.24 28.27 -4.94
C LEU A 1198 11.43 27.60 -3.82
N GLU A 1199 11.42 26.28 -3.78
CA GLU A 1199 11.16 25.60 -2.52
C GLU A 1199 12.43 25.81 -1.69
N PHE A 1200 12.39 26.76 -0.76
CA PHE A 1200 13.40 26.81 0.29
C PHE A 1200 13.44 25.41 0.90
N PRO A 1201 14.60 24.71 0.91
CA PRO A 1201 14.78 23.61 1.83
C PRO A 1201 14.46 24.22 3.19
N THR A 1202 13.40 23.73 3.83
CA THR A 1202 13.05 24.11 5.18
C THR A 1202 14.35 24.10 5.97
N VAL A 1203 14.70 25.31 6.42
CA VAL A 1203 15.78 25.62 7.34
C VAL A 1203 16.22 24.35 8.06
N LEU A 1204 17.46 23.90 7.80
CA LEU A 1204 18.27 23.20 8.79
C LEU A 1204 18.34 24.16 10.00
N SER A 1205 17.26 24.20 10.76
CA SER A 1205 17.15 24.95 12.00
C SER A 1205 17.80 24.05 13.01
N ILE A 1206 19.13 24.04 12.94
CA ILE A 1206 19.97 23.53 14.00
C ILE A 1206 19.78 24.54 15.14
N ARG A 1207 18.98 24.15 16.13
CA ARG A 1207 19.32 24.46 17.52
C ARG A 1207 20.11 23.30 18.08
#